data_AF-A0A2S5T021-F1
#
_entry.id   AF-A0A2S5T021-F1
#
_cell.length_a   1.000
_cell.length_b   1.000
_cell.length_c   1.000
_cell.angle_alpha   90.00
_cell.angle_beta   90.00
_cell.angle_gamma   90.00
#
_symmetry.space_group_name_H-M   'P 1'
#
loop_
_entity.id
_entity.type
_entity.pdbx_description
1 polymer ?
#
loop_
_entity_poly.entity_id
_entity_poly.type
_entity_poly.pdbx_seq_one_letter_code
_entity_poly.pdbx_strand_id
1 'polypeptide(L)'
;MPDALRRPGAHARLVLARTPPRRAGAGDVAGRAGRAAAPVPGHRAVPARPDCAEAADHARRRVLRAGHRARGGARPAGPLAAVPLSLRRCGACARAGAALARRRAPGALRQPADRRQRDGLPRHPPGAGGCRQPHAAFAHQCQRRVLRHRRPRRIAHRRARRGLGAARHLHDPAAPVGHAPQPGRRRPPVHGVRRRRAAPPRPADRGDPYPVGLSPAPPTNRTPRDHITQGTEMTTQEFSRLLSPIQIGGKQVRNRFMLTTHNPKMNDERYLAYLEERVKGGVGLVGIPILHETVSSINFINTGKVVPAYAGDGDGTPDPESEEGAAYFDETLIPRLRARADIVHRHGAYCFGQIANRGSIRLPDTFQPMVSPSGLADDHVRMASHELTTDEVRRIVKLFARSAERIKKAGLDGAEIHCTHGYLVEQFLSPATNRRTDRYGGSAENRMRFLLEIIDEIKTRCGDDFPIGVRISGYQDVEGGMTTEDIKAVVKRITNSLAYVNVTAGTIGALQKGVVTPYVASSFIPSGFNVPAASRIKEVCTVPLIVTGRINDPWQMEGIIANGHADMIGLTRALIADPHLPRKLAEGRAQEVRKCAGLNECHFPDRVSSCPVNPMAGRELDLKVQLIDKPKRVLIVGGGPAGLEAARIASARGHQVTLVEKSDQLGGTVATLARDPSRREMITLIDTLKREIREQGVEVLLNTEATPEFVAKHKPDATVLAIGSTPVIPDVPGVDTVPVFNALEILDNPAQLGRRVLVVGGLMDGQPPVLAALYLAEQGKEVTLLSENVGIGQGLEWSIQHFVLKRLLEKNVRLMPLTELIEAGRVPRLRNVFTKQVSEGEEIDSIVFACGSAPRSFPQIEGEVYRIGDCLAPRRLLHATLDGARIGVRL
;
A
#
# COMPACT_ATOMS: atom_id res chain seq x y z
N MET A 1 -12.04 33.21 -61.18
CA MET A 1 -12.19 34.36 -62.10
C MET A 1 -13.67 34.57 -62.37
N PRO A 2 -14.14 35.80 -62.64
CA PRO A 2 -13.41 37.07 -62.53
C PRO A 2 -13.93 37.94 -61.34
N ASP A 3 -13.29 39.05 -60.97
CA ASP A 3 -11.86 39.20 -60.64
C ASP A 3 -11.61 40.49 -59.83
N ALA A 4 -10.42 40.59 -59.20
CA ALA A 4 -9.74 41.84 -58.78
C ALA A 4 -10.42 42.78 -57.72
N LEU A 5 -9.71 43.59 -56.92
CA LEU A 5 -8.29 43.61 -56.47
C LEU A 5 -8.12 44.57 -55.26
N ARG A 6 -7.37 44.17 -54.22
CA ARG A 6 -6.19 44.89 -53.62
C ARG A 6 -5.74 44.34 -52.25
N ARG A 7 -4.44 44.49 -51.99
CA ARG A 7 -3.57 44.16 -50.82
C ARG A 7 -2.29 45.04 -50.97
N PRO A 8 -1.21 44.97 -50.14
CA PRO A 8 -0.93 44.18 -48.92
C PRO A 8 -0.45 45.05 -47.71
N GLY A 9 0.04 44.45 -46.61
CA GLY A 9 0.75 45.20 -45.54
C GLY A 9 1.29 44.42 -44.32
N ALA A 10 2.45 43.78 -44.45
CA ALA A 10 3.42 43.38 -43.39
C ALA A 10 3.04 42.40 -42.23
N HIS A 11 3.99 41.52 -41.89
CA HIS A 11 4.06 40.71 -40.67
C HIS A 11 5.21 41.17 -39.77
N ALA A 12 5.18 40.84 -38.48
CA ALA A 12 6.34 40.82 -37.60
C ALA A 12 6.54 39.43 -36.97
N ARG A 13 7.78 38.94 -36.93
CA ARG A 13 8.20 37.74 -36.19
C ARG A 13 8.93 38.17 -34.92
N LEU A 14 8.74 37.45 -33.81
CA LEU A 14 9.61 37.55 -32.64
C LEU A 14 10.47 36.28 -32.51
N VAL A 15 11.76 36.44 -32.18
CA VAL A 15 12.71 35.34 -31.98
C VAL A 15 13.29 35.46 -30.58
N LEU A 16 13.26 34.38 -29.79
CA LEU A 16 13.84 34.32 -28.45
C LEU A 16 14.93 33.23 -28.40
N ALA A 17 16.18 33.66 -28.30
CA ALA A 17 17.34 32.78 -28.13
C ALA A 17 17.77 32.70 -26.66
N ARG A 18 18.22 31.53 -26.22
CA ARG A 18 18.82 31.29 -24.88
C ARG A 18 20.29 30.91 -25.03
N THR A 19 21.19 31.55 -24.28
CA THR A 19 22.41 30.94 -23.68
C THR A 19 23.12 31.94 -22.73
N PRO A 20 24.00 31.48 -21.80
CA PRO A 20 24.37 32.27 -20.61
C PRO A 20 25.80 32.89 -20.62
N PRO A 21 26.08 33.85 -19.72
CA PRO A 21 27.42 34.40 -19.51
C PRO A 21 28.30 33.56 -18.57
N ARG A 22 29.62 33.63 -18.78
CA ARG A 22 30.68 33.14 -17.86
C ARG A 22 31.22 34.28 -16.99
N ARG A 23 32.05 33.94 -16.00
CA ARG A 23 32.79 34.89 -15.12
C ARG A 23 34.00 35.55 -15.81
N ALA A 24 34.40 36.66 -15.19
CA ALA A 24 35.75 37.24 -15.08
C ALA A 24 36.19 38.31 -16.10
N GLY A 25 36.77 39.38 -15.55
CA GLY A 25 37.26 40.60 -16.20
C GLY A 25 37.26 41.73 -15.16
N ALA A 26 38.35 42.48 -15.02
CA ALA A 26 38.52 43.53 -14.00
C ALA A 26 38.91 44.88 -14.63
N GLY A 27 38.69 45.98 -13.92
CA GLY A 27 39.05 47.34 -14.34
C GLY A 27 38.56 48.39 -13.34
N ASP A 28 39.45 49.29 -12.92
CA ASP A 28 39.26 50.28 -11.85
C ASP A 28 38.98 51.72 -12.36
N VAL A 29 38.91 52.66 -11.40
CA VAL A 29 39.22 54.12 -11.50
C VAL A 29 38.03 55.12 -11.51
N ALA A 30 37.53 55.39 -10.29
CA ALA A 30 37.42 56.69 -9.58
C ALA A 30 37.16 58.06 -10.28
N GLY A 31 36.30 58.88 -9.64
CA GLY A 31 36.18 60.35 -9.76
C GLY A 31 34.76 60.88 -9.45
N ARG A 32 34.42 61.37 -8.24
CA ARG A 32 34.49 62.78 -7.73
C ARG A 32 33.82 63.83 -8.65
N ALA A 33 33.02 64.81 -8.19
CA ALA A 33 32.36 65.16 -6.91
C ALA A 33 31.40 66.38 -7.17
N GLY A 34 30.49 66.86 -6.31
CA GLY A 34 29.98 66.44 -4.98
C GLY A 34 29.51 67.64 -4.12
N ARG A 35 28.64 67.41 -3.10
CA ARG A 35 27.98 68.35 -2.14
C ARG A 35 26.63 68.92 -2.60
N ALA A 36 25.60 69.08 -1.76
CA ALA A 36 25.43 68.88 -0.29
C ALA A 36 24.14 68.04 0.00
N ALA A 37 23.54 67.88 1.20
CA ALA A 37 23.77 68.42 2.55
C ALA A 37 23.39 67.37 3.67
N ALA A 38 22.71 67.78 4.76
CA ALA A 38 22.32 67.00 5.96
C ALA A 38 21.07 67.67 6.63
N PRO A 39 20.39 67.14 7.69
CA PRO A 39 20.65 65.97 8.58
C PRO A 39 19.63 64.80 8.42
N VAL A 40 19.88 63.51 8.71
CA VAL A 40 20.50 62.76 9.86
C VAL A 40 19.53 62.57 11.04
N PRO A 41 19.43 61.40 11.75
CA PRO A 41 20.15 60.12 11.63
C PRO A 41 19.27 58.86 11.41
N GLY A 42 19.93 57.70 11.31
CA GLY A 42 19.41 56.37 11.68
C GLY A 42 20.59 55.48 12.09
N HIS A 43 20.42 54.21 12.47
CA HIS A 43 21.50 53.20 12.42
C HIS A 43 20.99 51.75 12.37
N ARG A 44 21.91 50.79 12.12
CA ARG A 44 21.64 49.40 11.69
C ARG A 44 22.26 48.33 12.59
N ALA A 45 21.56 47.19 12.65
CA ALA A 45 22.06 45.80 12.62
C ALA A 45 23.03 45.26 13.71
N VAL A 46 22.91 43.95 13.96
CA VAL A 46 23.81 43.11 14.78
C VAL A 46 24.04 41.75 14.06
N PRO A 47 25.26 41.17 14.06
CA PRO A 47 25.55 39.90 13.39
C PRO A 47 25.86 38.70 14.32
N ALA A 48 25.39 37.51 13.91
CA ALA A 48 26.01 36.16 13.96
C ALA A 48 26.59 35.50 15.26
N ARG A 49 26.21 34.21 15.44
CA ARG A 49 26.86 33.10 16.19
C ARG A 49 26.84 33.15 17.74
N PRO A 50 27.12 32.04 18.49
CA PRO A 50 27.56 30.69 18.08
C PRO A 50 26.61 29.53 18.54
N ASP A 51 27.15 28.30 18.67
CA ASP A 51 26.47 27.00 18.78
C ASP A 51 26.21 26.46 20.22
N CYS A 52 25.52 25.30 20.26
CA CYS A 52 25.56 24.19 21.26
C CYS A 52 24.61 24.13 22.48
N ALA A 53 24.38 22.86 22.87
CA ALA A 53 23.90 22.31 24.15
C ALA A 53 22.40 22.39 24.55
N GLU A 54 21.72 21.26 24.33
CA GLU A 54 20.82 20.52 25.24
C GLU A 54 19.97 21.25 26.32
N ALA A 55 18.66 21.17 26.10
CA ALA A 55 17.66 20.50 26.97
C ALA A 55 17.31 21.00 28.40
N ALA A 56 15.99 21.00 28.61
CA ALA A 56 15.25 20.76 29.86
C ALA A 56 15.10 21.89 30.91
N ASP A 57 13.84 22.30 31.05
CA ASP A 57 13.12 22.50 32.32
C ASP A 57 13.54 23.65 33.25
N HIS A 58 12.76 24.76 33.26
CA HIS A 58 11.70 24.88 34.27
C HIS A 58 10.64 25.95 33.95
N ALA A 59 9.46 25.79 34.55
CA ALA A 59 8.34 26.73 34.43
C ALA A 59 8.07 27.52 35.72
N ARG A 60 7.50 28.74 35.57
CA ARG A 60 6.98 29.65 36.62
C ARG A 60 8.09 30.30 37.48
N ARG A 61 8.15 31.64 37.64
CA ARG A 61 7.09 32.52 38.19
C ARG A 61 7.30 34.00 37.83
N ARG A 62 6.20 34.76 37.72
CA ARG A 62 6.03 36.13 38.27
C ARG A 62 4.55 36.32 38.67
N VAL A 63 4.27 37.30 39.52
CA VAL A 63 3.00 37.47 40.29
C VAL A 63 2.70 38.98 40.43
N LEU A 64 1.48 39.34 40.89
CA LEU A 64 0.93 40.71 41.15
C LEU A 64 0.35 41.38 39.89
N ARG A 65 -0.81 42.07 39.88
CA ARG A 65 -1.90 42.46 40.85
C ARG A 65 -3.19 42.67 40.00
N ALA A 66 -4.45 42.77 40.48
CA ALA A 66 -5.18 42.31 41.67
C ALA A 66 -6.70 42.67 41.49
N GLY A 67 -7.62 42.11 42.30
CA GLY A 67 -9.07 42.44 42.25
C GLY A 67 -9.90 41.69 43.32
N HIS A 68 -11.03 42.26 43.78
CA HIS A 68 -11.79 41.81 44.96
C HIS A 68 -13.16 41.16 44.67
N ARG A 69 -13.51 40.12 45.47
CA ARG A 69 -14.80 39.77 46.16
C ARG A 69 -14.85 38.22 46.31
N ALA A 70 -14.85 37.60 47.49
CA ALA A 70 -15.88 37.55 48.57
C ALA A 70 -17.17 36.82 48.12
N ARG A 71 -17.75 35.82 48.82
CA ARG A 71 -17.66 35.38 50.25
C ARG A 71 -17.85 33.85 50.44
N GLY A 72 -17.26 33.26 51.51
CA GLY A 72 -17.63 31.97 52.16
C GLY A 72 -17.38 30.68 51.35
N GLY A 73 -16.97 29.52 51.92
CA GLY A 73 -16.60 29.07 53.29
C GLY A 73 -16.09 27.60 53.19
N ALA A 74 -15.68 26.86 54.23
CA ALA A 74 -15.49 27.15 55.67
C ALA A 74 -14.33 26.25 56.24
N ARG A 75 -14.45 25.71 57.47
CA ARG A 75 -13.47 24.89 58.24
C ARG A 75 -14.21 24.08 59.34
N PRO A 76 -13.59 23.19 60.16
CA PRO A 76 -12.19 22.68 60.22
C PRO A 76 -12.10 21.25 59.60
N ALA A 77 -11.16 20.32 59.86
CA ALA A 77 -9.92 20.21 60.67
C ALA A 77 -8.85 19.44 59.83
N GLY A 78 -7.77 18.79 60.31
CA GLY A 78 -7.10 18.61 61.61
C GLY A 78 -5.68 18.00 61.34
N PRO A 79 -4.67 18.10 62.24
CA PRO A 79 -3.27 18.27 61.77
C PRO A 79 -2.24 17.20 62.20
N LEU A 80 -1.06 17.23 61.55
CA LEU A 80 0.34 17.09 62.04
C LEU A 80 1.27 17.19 60.78
N ALA A 81 2.17 18.17 60.62
CA ALA A 81 3.55 18.29 61.14
C ALA A 81 4.48 17.11 60.72
N ALA A 82 5.74 17.25 60.28
CA ALA A 82 6.65 18.36 59.92
C ALA A 82 7.87 17.72 59.16
N VAL A 83 8.41 18.22 58.02
CA VAL A 83 9.44 19.30 57.86
C VAL A 83 10.80 18.96 58.53
N PRO A 84 12.00 19.14 57.90
CA PRO A 84 12.36 19.36 56.47
C PRO A 84 13.78 18.82 56.00
N LEU A 85 14.27 19.31 54.83
CA LEU A 85 15.70 19.41 54.37
C LEU A 85 16.49 18.09 54.05
N SER A 86 17.59 18.08 53.27
CA SER A 86 17.98 18.88 52.09
C SER A 86 19.25 18.36 51.38
N LEU A 87 19.35 18.58 50.05
CA LEU A 87 20.57 18.89 49.26
C LEU A 87 21.79 17.93 49.24
N ARG A 88 22.18 17.53 47.99
CA ARG A 88 23.51 17.69 47.31
C ARG A 88 24.83 17.41 48.09
N ARG A 89 25.90 16.88 47.50
CA ARG A 89 26.22 16.28 46.16
C ARG A 89 27.64 15.66 46.24
N CYS A 90 27.96 14.72 45.33
CA CYS A 90 29.29 14.44 44.74
C CYS A 90 30.54 14.24 45.62
N GLY A 91 31.41 13.28 45.23
CA GLY A 91 32.79 13.23 45.73
C GLY A 91 33.40 11.82 45.71
N ALA A 92 33.85 11.34 44.54
CA ALA A 92 34.58 10.07 44.44
C ALA A 92 36.09 10.30 44.51
N CYS A 93 36.84 9.42 45.18
CA CYS A 93 37.93 8.64 44.57
C CYS A 93 38.75 7.76 45.55
N ALA A 94 39.50 6.84 44.94
CA ALA A 94 40.77 6.25 45.39
C ALA A 94 40.80 5.09 46.43
N ARG A 95 41.06 3.90 45.86
CA ARG A 95 42.17 2.96 46.18
C ARG A 95 42.17 2.09 47.46
N ALA A 96 42.13 0.78 47.17
CA ALA A 96 43.06 -0.25 47.65
C ALA A 96 42.99 -0.73 49.12
N GLY A 97 43.65 -1.86 49.38
CA GLY A 97 43.79 -2.49 50.69
C GLY A 97 42.99 -3.79 50.82
N ALA A 98 43.67 -4.89 51.10
CA ALA A 98 43.05 -6.17 51.46
C ALA A 98 43.35 -6.49 52.93
N ALA A 99 42.40 -7.09 53.66
CA ALA A 99 42.65 -8.01 54.78
C ALA A 99 41.34 -8.52 55.42
N LEU A 100 41.31 -9.83 55.77
CA LEU A 100 40.84 -10.46 57.03
C LEU A 100 39.69 -9.79 57.86
N ALA A 101 38.73 -10.50 58.47
CA ALA A 101 38.80 -11.89 58.96
C ALA A 101 37.47 -12.44 59.58
N ARG A 102 37.33 -13.79 59.59
CA ARG A 102 36.72 -14.63 60.67
C ARG A 102 35.16 -14.56 60.83
N ARG A 103 34.43 -15.58 61.34
CA ARG A 103 34.77 -16.95 61.88
C ARG A 103 33.53 -17.90 61.94
N ARG A 104 33.80 -19.20 62.21
CA ARG A 104 32.89 -20.36 62.48
C ARG A 104 32.29 -21.03 61.22
N ALA A 105 32.68 -22.23 60.73
CA ALA A 105 33.24 -23.48 61.31
C ALA A 105 32.21 -24.41 62.01
N PRO A 106 32.40 -25.76 62.05
CA PRO A 106 32.20 -26.66 60.90
C PRO A 106 31.48 -27.99 61.24
N GLY A 107 31.26 -28.87 60.25
CA GLY A 107 30.87 -30.28 60.41
C GLY A 107 31.51 -31.18 59.35
N ALA A 108 31.88 -32.42 59.71
CA ALA A 108 32.53 -33.42 58.84
C ALA A 108 31.68 -34.72 58.81
N LEU A 109 32.02 -35.87 58.18
CA LEU A 109 33.26 -36.46 57.67
C LEU A 109 32.90 -37.69 56.76
N ARG A 110 33.91 -38.35 56.13
CA ARG A 110 33.94 -39.73 55.54
C ARG A 110 33.57 -39.98 54.06
N GLN A 111 34.58 -40.45 53.32
CA GLN A 111 34.55 -41.54 52.31
C GLN A 111 35.05 -42.86 53.02
N PRO A 112 35.41 -44.03 52.40
CA PRO A 112 35.54 -44.39 50.96
C PRO A 112 35.20 -45.86 50.51
N ALA A 113 35.38 -46.12 49.20
CA ALA A 113 35.77 -47.41 48.55
C ALA A 113 34.71 -48.57 48.47
N ASP A 114 34.82 -49.64 47.65
CA ASP A 114 35.78 -50.01 46.57
C ASP A 114 35.18 -51.07 45.57
N ARG A 115 35.83 -51.30 44.39
CA ARG A 115 35.87 -52.55 43.52
C ARG A 115 34.56 -53.25 43.06
N ARG A 116 34.39 -53.80 41.83
CA ARG A 116 35.24 -54.52 40.84
C ARG A 116 34.76 -54.23 39.39
N GLN A 117 35.60 -54.10 38.34
CA GLN A 117 36.19 -55.17 37.47
C GLN A 117 35.11 -56.03 36.75
N ARG A 118 35.10 -56.28 35.42
CA ARG A 118 36.10 -56.44 34.32
C ARG A 118 35.43 -56.11 32.95
N ASP A 119 36.03 -56.05 31.73
CA ASP A 119 37.39 -55.98 31.15
C ASP A 119 37.27 -55.62 29.62
N GLY A 120 38.38 -55.42 28.88
CA GLY A 120 38.43 -55.54 27.39
C GLY A 120 39.08 -54.39 26.59
N LEU A 121 40.37 -54.53 26.19
CA LEU A 121 41.12 -53.60 25.31
C LEU A 121 42.14 -54.37 24.43
N PRO A 122 42.39 -53.95 23.17
CA PRO A 122 43.66 -53.27 22.78
C PRO A 122 43.53 -52.28 21.56
N ARG A 123 44.49 -51.43 21.13
CA ARG A 123 45.75 -50.83 21.68
C ARG A 123 46.19 -49.57 20.84
N HIS A 124 46.42 -48.46 21.56
CA HIS A 124 47.46 -47.39 21.47
C HIS A 124 48.78 -47.56 20.64
N PRO A 125 49.70 -46.53 20.49
CA PRO A 125 49.70 -45.08 20.87
C PRO A 125 50.26 -44.05 19.78
N PRO A 126 51.25 -43.11 19.96
CA PRO A 126 50.96 -41.64 19.92
C PRO A 126 52.00 -40.66 19.27
N GLY A 127 51.76 -39.33 19.38
CA GLY A 127 52.77 -38.24 19.30
C GLY A 127 52.11 -36.84 19.13
N ALA A 128 52.01 -35.98 20.15
CA ALA A 128 53.00 -35.00 20.66
C ALA A 128 53.30 -33.82 19.68
N GLY A 129 53.22 -32.53 20.05
CA GLY A 129 52.89 -31.86 21.32
C GLY A 129 52.49 -30.38 21.12
N GLY A 130 52.06 -29.67 22.18
CA GLY A 130 51.41 -28.33 22.08
C GLY A 130 52.27 -27.09 22.40
N CYS A 131 51.67 -25.89 22.31
CA CYS A 131 52.29 -24.61 22.70
C CYS A 131 51.27 -23.62 23.32
N ARG A 132 51.71 -22.45 23.79
CA ARG A 132 50.99 -21.53 24.72
C ARG A 132 50.41 -20.25 24.07
N GLN A 133 49.52 -19.61 24.84
CA GLN A 133 48.87 -18.29 24.70
C GLN A 133 49.84 -17.07 24.78
N PRO A 134 49.40 -15.78 24.63
CA PRO A 134 48.46 -15.18 23.66
C PRO A 134 48.76 -13.69 23.24
N HIS A 135 47.85 -13.08 22.46
CA HIS A 135 47.45 -11.64 22.38
C HIS A 135 48.46 -10.47 22.15
N ALA A 136 48.33 -9.80 20.99
CA ALA A 136 48.21 -8.33 20.82
C ALA A 136 47.77 -8.04 19.35
N ALA A 137 46.57 -7.51 19.07
CA ALA A 137 46.18 -6.09 19.08
C ALA A 137 46.74 -5.27 17.89
N PHE A 138 45.83 -4.74 17.04
CA PHE A 138 46.14 -3.78 15.96
C PHE A 138 45.02 -2.73 15.86
N ALA A 139 45.38 -1.47 15.69
CA ALA A 139 44.49 -0.36 15.38
C ALA A 139 45.10 0.49 14.26
N HIS A 140 44.26 1.08 13.41
CA HIS A 140 44.71 1.77 12.18
C HIS A 140 44.09 3.16 12.06
N GLN A 141 44.88 4.16 11.66
CA GLN A 141 44.37 5.44 11.18
C GLN A 141 45.34 6.11 10.19
N CYS A 142 44.78 6.76 9.16
CA CYS A 142 45.43 7.73 8.26
C CYS A 142 46.58 7.22 7.34
N GLN A 143 46.88 7.81 6.16
CA GLN A 143 46.26 8.96 5.45
C GLN A 143 46.41 8.87 3.90
N ARG A 144 46.00 9.92 3.16
CA ARG A 144 45.76 9.93 1.69
C ARG A 144 46.92 10.51 0.83
N ARG A 145 47.05 10.03 -0.43
CA ARG A 145 47.46 10.76 -1.67
C ARG A 145 47.19 9.82 -2.88
N VAL A 146 46.42 10.10 -3.94
CA VAL A 146 46.27 11.22 -4.92
C VAL A 146 47.10 11.05 -6.22
N LEU A 147 46.43 10.46 -7.23
CA LEU A 147 46.51 10.58 -8.71
C LEU A 147 47.68 11.31 -9.42
N ARG A 148 48.19 10.72 -10.53
CA ARG A 148 48.18 11.32 -11.90
C ARG A 148 48.77 10.42 -13.03
N HIS A 149 48.26 10.63 -14.27
CA HIS A 149 48.90 10.34 -15.59
C HIS A 149 49.14 8.85 -15.97
N ARG A 150 49.32 8.41 -17.25
CA ARG A 150 49.26 9.03 -18.61
C ARG A 150 48.93 7.96 -19.70
N ARG A 151 48.76 8.38 -20.96
CA ARG A 151 48.64 7.60 -22.24
C ARG A 151 49.36 8.42 -23.34
N PRO A 152 49.58 7.99 -24.63
CA PRO A 152 49.41 6.68 -25.30
C PRO A 152 50.56 6.28 -26.32
N ARG A 153 50.33 5.26 -27.19
CA ARG A 153 51.04 4.92 -28.49
C ARG A 153 52.44 4.26 -28.37
N ARG A 154 52.98 3.48 -29.34
CA ARG A 154 52.55 2.82 -30.63
C ARG A 154 53.61 1.78 -31.08
N ILE A 155 53.30 0.83 -31.99
CA ILE A 155 54.17 0.24 -33.06
C ILE A 155 53.36 -0.77 -33.96
N ALA A 156 53.88 -1.25 -35.11
CA ALA A 156 53.23 -2.08 -36.16
C ALA A 156 54.27 -2.96 -36.94
N HIS A 157 54.01 -3.82 -37.96
CA HIS A 157 52.85 -4.05 -38.86
C HIS A 157 52.57 -5.57 -39.16
N ARG A 158 52.78 -6.30 -40.30
CA ARG A 158 53.19 -5.99 -41.71
C ARG A 158 52.65 -6.98 -42.82
N ARG A 159 51.36 -7.39 -42.81
CA ARG A 159 50.62 -8.14 -43.91
C ARG A 159 50.87 -9.68 -43.95
N ALA A 160 50.25 -10.54 -44.79
CA ALA A 160 49.36 -10.45 -45.99
C ALA A 160 48.60 -11.82 -46.20
N ARG A 161 47.70 -12.13 -47.16
CA ARG A 161 46.83 -11.44 -48.18
C ARG A 161 45.79 -12.46 -48.76
N ARG A 162 44.82 -11.99 -49.59
CA ARG A 162 43.81 -12.73 -50.42
C ARG A 162 42.57 -13.31 -49.66
N GLY A 163 41.32 -13.23 -50.15
CA GLY A 163 40.72 -12.24 -51.07
C GLY A 163 39.60 -12.74 -52.01
N LEU A 164 38.39 -12.15 -51.90
CA LEU A 164 37.23 -12.19 -52.83
C LEU A 164 36.59 -13.60 -53.07
N GLY A 165 35.33 -13.74 -53.53
CA GLY A 165 34.30 -12.77 -53.97
C GLY A 165 32.88 -13.16 -53.49
N ALA A 166 31.81 -12.79 -54.22
CA ALA A 166 30.44 -12.81 -53.68
C ALA A 166 29.31 -13.20 -54.66
N ALA A 167 28.14 -13.48 -54.08
CA ALA A 167 26.76 -13.25 -54.57
C ALA A 167 25.94 -14.37 -55.26
N ARG A 168 24.72 -14.53 -54.70
CA ARG A 168 23.39 -14.75 -55.35
C ARG A 168 22.89 -16.13 -55.83
N HIS A 169 21.69 -16.44 -55.30
CA HIS A 169 20.49 -17.06 -55.91
C HIS A 169 20.35 -18.59 -56.16
N LEU A 170 19.26 -19.10 -55.56
CA LEU A 170 18.21 -19.99 -56.10
C LEU A 170 18.39 -21.52 -56.17
N HIS A 171 17.20 -22.15 -56.11
CA HIS A 171 16.79 -23.53 -56.38
C HIS A 171 17.17 -24.70 -55.44
N ASP A 172 16.11 -25.26 -54.85
CA ASP A 172 15.92 -26.64 -54.39
C ASP A 172 15.72 -27.59 -55.60
N PRO A 173 16.08 -28.88 -55.50
CA PRO A 173 15.09 -29.92 -55.78
C PRO A 173 15.12 -31.20 -54.90
N ALA A 174 13.97 -31.87 -54.86
CA ALA A 174 13.65 -33.18 -54.23
C ALA A 174 14.43 -34.39 -54.84
N ALA A 175 14.25 -35.68 -54.50
CA ALA A 175 13.08 -36.49 -54.06
C ALA A 175 13.57 -37.90 -53.57
N PRO A 176 12.88 -39.09 -53.70
CA PRO A 176 11.46 -39.45 -53.96
C PRO A 176 10.91 -40.65 -53.10
N VAL A 177 9.83 -41.32 -53.59
CA VAL A 177 9.14 -42.58 -53.12
C VAL A 177 7.98 -42.33 -52.12
N GLY A 178 6.83 -43.06 -52.11
CA GLY A 178 6.35 -44.22 -52.89
C GLY A 178 4.80 -44.44 -52.82
N HIS A 179 4.27 -45.60 -53.26
CA HIS A 179 2.82 -45.82 -53.50
C HIS A 179 2.22 -47.21 -53.12
N ALA A 180 0.88 -47.30 -53.16
CA ALA A 180 -0.03 -48.36 -52.66
C ALA A 180 -0.32 -49.52 -53.68
N PRO A 181 -1.22 -50.52 -53.41
CA PRO A 181 -2.71 -50.37 -53.55
C PRO A 181 -3.63 -51.26 -52.62
N GLN A 182 -4.94 -51.38 -52.94
CA GLN A 182 -6.06 -52.09 -52.21
C GLN A 182 -6.48 -53.44 -52.93
N PRO A 183 -7.70 -54.09 -52.81
CA PRO A 183 -8.94 -53.92 -51.97
C PRO A 183 -9.71 -55.22 -51.50
N GLY A 184 -10.85 -55.09 -50.77
CA GLY A 184 -11.90 -56.16 -50.74
C GLY A 184 -13.04 -56.19 -49.68
N ARG A 185 -14.28 -55.78 -50.06
CA ARG A 185 -15.69 -56.22 -49.70
C ARG A 185 -16.02 -56.86 -48.30
N ARG A 186 -17.18 -56.64 -47.63
CA ARG A 186 -18.62 -56.69 -48.07
C ARG A 186 -19.58 -55.76 -47.25
N ARG A 187 -20.88 -55.77 -47.61
CA ARG A 187 -22.12 -55.13 -47.04
C ARG A 187 -23.27 -56.19 -47.06
N PRO A 188 -24.59 -55.96 -46.76
CA PRO A 188 -25.38 -54.75 -46.40
C PRO A 188 -26.22 -54.98 -45.08
N PRO A 189 -27.34 -54.30 -44.68
CA PRO A 189 -28.43 -53.63 -45.43
C PRO A 189 -28.51 -52.07 -45.24
N VAL A 190 -29.71 -51.48 -45.08
CA VAL A 190 -30.13 -50.13 -45.55
C VAL A 190 -31.32 -49.54 -44.72
N HIS A 191 -31.63 -48.24 -44.93
CA HIS A 191 -32.70 -47.36 -44.37
C HIS A 191 -32.32 -46.56 -43.09
N GLY A 192 -32.69 -45.27 -42.91
CA GLY A 192 -33.43 -44.30 -43.75
C GLY A 192 -32.70 -42.95 -43.93
N VAL A 193 -33.33 -41.94 -44.55
CA VAL A 193 -32.61 -40.80 -45.18
C VAL A 193 -33.22 -39.42 -44.90
N ARG A 194 -32.42 -38.43 -44.45
CA ARG A 194 -32.24 -37.09 -45.09
C ARG A 194 -31.19 -36.22 -44.37
N ARG A 195 -30.76 -35.13 -45.04
CA ARG A 195 -29.53 -34.35 -44.77
C ARG A 195 -29.80 -32.96 -44.18
N ARG A 196 -28.84 -32.44 -43.41
CA ARG A 196 -28.24 -31.09 -43.61
C ARG A 196 -26.78 -31.08 -43.13
N ARG A 197 -26.00 -30.07 -43.54
CA ARG A 197 -24.52 -30.05 -43.44
C ARG A 197 -24.04 -29.55 -42.07
N ALA A 198 -22.93 -30.11 -41.59
CA ALA A 198 -22.10 -29.55 -40.52
C ALA A 198 -20.68 -29.28 -41.04
N ALA A 199 -19.99 -28.30 -40.44
CA ALA A 199 -18.61 -27.93 -40.73
C ALA A 199 -17.63 -28.59 -39.73
N PRO A 200 -16.31 -28.71 -40.03
CA PRO A 200 -15.36 -29.38 -39.15
C PRO A 200 -15.13 -28.62 -37.82
N PRO A 201 -14.70 -29.33 -36.75
CA PRO A 201 -14.53 -28.75 -35.41
C PRO A 201 -13.33 -27.78 -35.34
N ARG A 202 -13.41 -26.82 -34.41
CA ARG A 202 -12.29 -25.97 -34.01
C ARG A 202 -11.46 -26.63 -32.88
N PRO A 203 -10.19 -26.22 -32.66
CA PRO A 203 -9.35 -26.75 -31.58
C PRO A 203 -9.93 -26.50 -30.18
N ALA A 204 -9.48 -27.29 -29.21
CA ALA A 204 -9.92 -27.20 -27.83
C ALA A 204 -9.52 -25.87 -27.17
N ASP A 205 -10.45 -25.30 -26.40
CA ASP A 205 -10.27 -24.05 -25.69
C ASP A 205 -9.39 -24.22 -24.43
N ARG A 206 -8.56 -23.23 -24.12
CA ARG A 206 -7.76 -23.23 -22.88
C ARG A 206 -8.54 -22.46 -21.81
N GLY A 207 -9.24 -23.21 -20.96
CA GLY A 207 -10.18 -22.66 -19.98
C GLY A 207 -9.61 -21.54 -19.12
N ASP A 208 -10.34 -20.43 -19.07
CA ASP A 208 -10.15 -19.34 -18.11
C ASP A 208 -10.29 -19.89 -16.67
N PRO A 209 -9.33 -19.65 -15.75
CA PRO A 209 -9.42 -20.11 -14.37
C PRO A 209 -10.52 -19.39 -13.55
N TYR A 210 -11.15 -18.35 -14.08
CA TYR A 210 -12.23 -17.60 -13.40
C TYR A 210 -13.62 -17.98 -13.95
N PRO A 211 -14.51 -18.61 -13.15
CA PRO A 211 -15.87 -18.87 -13.57
C PRO A 211 -16.68 -17.57 -13.63
N VAL A 212 -16.84 -17.02 -14.83
CA VAL A 212 -17.71 -15.86 -15.13
C VAL A 212 -19.18 -16.29 -15.01
N GLY A 213 -19.68 -16.40 -13.77
CA GLY A 213 -20.86 -17.24 -13.48
C GLY A 213 -21.80 -16.80 -12.35
N LEU A 214 -21.68 -15.59 -11.81
CA LEU A 214 -22.72 -14.98 -10.96
C LEU A 214 -23.15 -13.63 -11.54
N SER A 215 -24.03 -13.69 -12.54
CA SER A 215 -24.73 -12.51 -13.03
C SER A 215 -25.68 -12.00 -11.94
N PRO A 216 -25.58 -10.72 -11.50
CA PRO A 216 -26.59 -10.16 -10.60
C PRO A 216 -27.93 -10.11 -11.35
N ALA A 217 -28.96 -10.73 -10.79
CA ALA A 217 -30.31 -10.63 -11.33
C ALA A 217 -30.69 -9.13 -11.43
N PRO A 218 -31.34 -8.69 -12.53
CA PRO A 218 -31.69 -7.29 -12.70
C PRO A 218 -32.62 -6.86 -11.55
N PRO A 219 -32.40 -5.68 -10.93
CA PRO A 219 -33.25 -5.22 -9.84
C PRO A 219 -34.68 -5.05 -10.36
N THR A 220 -35.61 -5.82 -9.81
CA THR A 220 -37.02 -5.71 -10.15
C THR A 220 -37.57 -4.41 -9.59
N ASN A 221 -38.14 -3.56 -10.45
CA ASN A 221 -38.73 -2.29 -10.03
C ASN A 221 -39.91 -2.52 -9.09
N ARG A 222 -39.67 -2.46 -7.78
CA ARG A 222 -40.67 -2.25 -6.74
C ARG A 222 -40.33 -0.98 -6.00
N THR A 223 -41.05 0.09 -6.31
CA THR A 223 -41.01 1.36 -5.58
C THR A 223 -41.48 1.14 -4.14
N PRO A 224 -40.65 1.40 -3.11
CA PRO A 224 -41.14 1.48 -1.74
C PRO A 224 -41.88 2.81 -1.59
N ARG A 225 -43.20 2.75 -1.47
CA ARG A 225 -44.00 3.84 -0.91
C ARG A 225 -44.73 3.34 0.32
N ASP A 226 -44.84 4.26 1.28
CA ASP A 226 -45.87 4.29 2.31
C ASP A 226 -45.99 3.05 3.22
N HIS A 227 -45.09 2.94 4.20
CA HIS A 227 -45.42 2.54 5.58
C HIS A 227 -44.37 3.06 6.58
N ILE A 228 -44.59 4.26 7.12
CA ILE A 228 -43.87 4.79 8.29
C ILE A 228 -44.88 5.01 9.41
N THR A 229 -44.89 4.12 10.42
CA THR A 229 -45.30 4.40 11.82
C THR A 229 -45.04 3.14 12.66
N GLN A 230 -44.43 3.30 13.84
CA GLN A 230 -44.14 2.24 14.84
C GLN A 230 -43.10 1.19 14.35
N GLY A 231 -42.14 0.68 15.13
CA GLY A 231 -41.67 1.04 16.48
C GLY A 231 -40.18 0.63 16.63
N THR A 232 -39.53 0.98 17.74
CA THR A 232 -38.05 0.98 17.89
C THR A 232 -37.36 -0.39 18.10
N GLU A 233 -37.83 -1.47 17.47
CA GLU A 233 -37.28 -2.83 17.63
C GLU A 233 -36.76 -3.50 16.33
N MET A 234 -36.96 -2.90 15.15
CA MET A 234 -36.67 -3.57 13.86
C MET A 234 -35.21 -3.49 13.36
N THR A 235 -34.29 -2.79 14.02
CA THR A 235 -32.94 -2.50 13.46
C THR A 235 -31.95 -3.67 13.54
N THR A 236 -32.11 -4.61 14.47
CA THR A 236 -31.16 -5.72 14.66
C THR A 236 -31.33 -6.88 13.67
N GLN A 237 -32.44 -6.93 12.93
CA GLN A 237 -32.82 -8.11 12.16
C GLN A 237 -32.02 -8.27 10.85
N GLU A 238 -31.77 -7.17 10.13
CA GLU A 238 -31.12 -7.17 8.80
C GLU A 238 -29.68 -7.69 8.83
N PHE A 239 -28.89 -7.27 9.82
CA PHE A 239 -27.48 -7.68 10.00
C PHE A 239 -27.28 -8.56 11.23
N SER A 240 -28.31 -9.33 11.57
CA SER A 240 -28.40 -10.13 12.80
C SER A 240 -27.23 -11.12 12.96
N ARG A 241 -26.71 -11.71 11.88
CA ARG A 241 -25.54 -12.61 11.99
C ARG A 241 -24.28 -11.79 12.18
N LEU A 242 -24.00 -10.79 11.35
CA LEU A 242 -22.81 -9.94 11.50
C LEU A 242 -22.67 -9.32 12.89
N LEU A 243 -23.79 -8.90 13.49
CA LEU A 243 -23.86 -8.30 14.82
C LEU A 243 -23.89 -9.32 15.96
N SER A 244 -24.18 -10.61 15.70
CA SER A 244 -24.16 -11.65 16.73
C SER A 244 -22.74 -11.90 17.28
N PRO A 245 -22.59 -12.16 18.60
CA PRO A 245 -21.31 -12.51 19.18
C PRO A 245 -20.81 -13.87 18.70
N ILE A 246 -19.49 -14.08 18.76
CA ILE A 246 -18.82 -15.31 18.35
C ILE A 246 -17.68 -15.67 19.30
N GLN A 247 -17.55 -16.95 19.64
CA GLN A 247 -16.46 -17.46 20.48
C GLN A 247 -15.18 -17.65 19.65
N ILE A 248 -14.07 -17.06 20.10
CA ILE A 248 -12.73 -17.18 19.51
C ILE A 248 -11.77 -17.66 20.60
N GLY A 249 -11.43 -18.94 20.59
CA GLY A 249 -10.74 -19.59 21.71
C GLY A 249 -11.52 -19.40 23.02
N GLY A 250 -10.86 -18.88 24.06
CA GLY A 250 -11.49 -18.53 25.34
C GLY A 250 -12.26 -17.19 25.37
N LYS A 251 -12.40 -16.46 24.26
CA LYS A 251 -12.93 -15.08 24.23
C LYS A 251 -14.26 -14.99 23.49
N GLN A 252 -15.28 -14.37 24.08
CA GLN A 252 -16.55 -14.07 23.40
C GLN A 252 -16.48 -12.71 22.68
N VAL A 253 -16.13 -12.72 21.40
CA VAL A 253 -16.06 -11.50 20.58
C VAL A 253 -17.47 -10.95 20.32
N ARG A 254 -17.68 -9.65 20.54
CA ARG A 254 -18.99 -9.00 20.47
C ARG A 254 -19.72 -9.04 19.12
N ASN A 255 -19.02 -9.22 18.01
CA ASN A 255 -19.57 -9.28 16.65
C ASN A 255 -18.58 -9.93 15.67
N ARG A 256 -19.03 -10.20 14.44
CA ARG A 256 -18.29 -10.96 13.41
C ARG A 256 -17.34 -10.13 12.56
N PHE A 257 -16.93 -8.94 13.03
CA PHE A 257 -15.98 -8.07 12.31
C PHE A 257 -14.58 -8.16 12.91
N MET A 258 -13.59 -8.48 12.06
CA MET A 258 -12.17 -8.37 12.38
C MET A 258 -11.53 -7.21 11.63
N LEU A 259 -10.83 -6.30 12.31
CA LEU A 259 -9.85 -5.41 11.70
C LEU A 259 -8.58 -6.22 11.42
N THR A 260 -8.41 -6.74 10.20
CA THR A 260 -7.26 -7.62 9.90
C THR A 260 -5.95 -6.87 9.96
N THR A 261 -4.91 -7.57 10.40
CA THR A 261 -3.55 -7.04 10.55
C THR A 261 -3.04 -6.40 9.27
N HIS A 262 -2.48 -5.20 9.39
CA HIS A 262 -1.90 -4.39 8.32
C HIS A 262 -0.94 -3.37 8.92
N ASN A 263 0.06 -2.91 8.15
CA ASN A 263 0.91 -1.79 8.56
C ASN A 263 0.35 -0.47 8.01
N PRO A 264 -0.07 0.49 8.87
CA PRO A 264 -0.56 1.79 8.42
C PRO A 264 0.56 2.80 8.09
N LYS A 265 1.84 2.44 8.29
CA LYS A 265 3.03 3.30 8.10
C LYS A 265 2.94 4.59 8.93
N MET A 266 2.65 4.45 10.22
CA MET A 266 2.45 5.56 11.17
C MET A 266 3.38 5.41 12.37
N ASN A 267 3.70 6.53 13.03
CA ASN A 267 4.32 6.48 14.37
C ASN A 267 3.30 5.97 15.41
N ASP A 268 3.76 5.56 16.59
CA ASP A 268 2.89 4.99 17.63
C ASP A 268 1.73 5.92 17.99
N GLU A 269 1.97 7.22 18.17
CA GLU A 269 0.93 8.21 18.53
C GLU A 269 -0.23 8.25 17.51
N ARG A 270 0.09 8.39 16.21
CA ARG A 270 -0.93 8.35 15.15
C ARG A 270 -1.57 6.97 15.04
N TYR A 271 -0.80 5.90 15.24
CA TYR A 271 -1.35 4.55 15.16
C TYR A 271 -2.32 4.25 16.31
N LEU A 272 -2.07 4.74 17.53
CA LEU A 272 -2.99 4.62 18.67
C LEU A 272 -4.31 5.35 18.39
N ALA A 273 -4.26 6.60 17.91
CA ALA A 273 -5.47 7.35 17.53
C ALA A 273 -6.22 6.71 16.34
N TYR A 274 -5.49 6.20 15.35
CA TYR A 274 -6.05 5.43 14.24
C TYR A 274 -6.74 4.15 14.74
N LEU A 275 -6.12 3.42 15.66
CA LEU A 275 -6.66 2.19 16.26
C LEU A 275 -7.93 2.48 17.07
N GLU A 276 -7.88 3.47 17.97
CA GLU A 276 -8.98 3.84 18.86
C GLU A 276 -10.27 4.14 18.08
N GLU A 277 -10.19 4.89 16.98
CA GLU A 277 -11.36 5.25 16.18
C GLU A 277 -12.07 4.04 15.54
N ARG A 278 -11.36 2.93 15.24
CA ARG A 278 -11.97 1.70 14.69
C ARG A 278 -12.62 0.83 15.79
N VAL A 279 -12.02 0.73 16.98
CA VAL A 279 -12.62 -0.02 18.10
C VAL A 279 -13.79 0.73 18.74
N LYS A 280 -13.71 2.06 18.81
CA LYS A 280 -14.83 2.96 19.09
C LYS A 280 -15.93 2.85 18.03
N GLY A 281 -15.55 2.67 16.76
CA GLY A 281 -16.45 2.37 15.64
C GLY A 281 -17.07 0.97 15.64
N GLY A 282 -16.73 0.13 16.62
CA GLY A 282 -17.49 -1.08 16.96
C GLY A 282 -16.88 -2.41 16.50
N VAL A 283 -15.69 -2.43 15.87
CA VAL A 283 -15.06 -3.71 15.45
C VAL A 283 -14.80 -4.63 16.65
N GLY A 284 -15.10 -5.92 16.55
CA GLY A 284 -15.01 -6.87 17.68
C GLY A 284 -13.61 -7.45 17.91
N LEU A 285 -12.89 -7.78 16.83
CA LEU A 285 -11.57 -8.39 16.87
C LEU A 285 -10.55 -7.52 16.10
N VAL A 286 -9.31 -7.43 16.60
CA VAL A 286 -8.24 -6.64 15.95
C VAL A 286 -6.96 -7.45 15.79
N GLY A 287 -6.39 -7.44 14.58
CA GLY A 287 -5.03 -7.87 14.32
C GLY A 287 -4.02 -6.72 14.47
N ILE A 288 -3.11 -6.83 15.42
CA ILE A 288 -2.03 -5.87 15.69
C ILE A 288 -0.75 -6.36 15.00
N PRO A 289 -0.07 -5.55 14.17
CA PRO A 289 1.14 -5.98 13.46
C PRO A 289 2.33 -6.13 14.42
N ILE A 290 2.89 -7.33 14.49
CA ILE A 290 4.14 -7.66 15.18
C ILE A 290 5.16 -8.02 14.09
N LEU A 291 5.71 -6.97 13.48
CA LEU A 291 6.61 -7.08 12.33
C LEU A 291 8.02 -7.49 12.77
N HIS A 292 9.00 -7.27 11.87
CA HIS A 292 10.35 -7.81 11.93
C HIS A 292 11.15 -7.50 13.20
N GLU A 293 10.70 -6.55 14.02
CA GLU A 293 11.15 -6.17 15.37
C GLU A 293 11.17 -7.31 16.42
N THR A 294 10.95 -8.58 16.07
CA THR A 294 10.97 -9.71 17.04
C THR A 294 11.39 -11.06 16.45
N VAL A 295 10.93 -11.37 15.23
CA VAL A 295 11.03 -12.71 14.62
C VAL A 295 12.18 -12.86 13.61
N SER A 296 12.80 -11.73 13.23
CA SER A 296 13.54 -11.65 11.96
C SER A 296 15.07 -11.63 12.11
N SER A 297 15.58 -11.62 13.34
CA SER A 297 17.00 -11.54 13.65
C SER A 297 17.53 -12.88 14.18
N ILE A 298 17.70 -13.85 13.26
CA ILE A 298 19.00 -14.52 13.25
C ILE A 298 19.97 -13.43 12.79
N ASN A 299 20.68 -12.77 13.71
CA ASN A 299 21.65 -11.74 13.37
C ASN A 299 22.91 -12.39 12.78
N PHE A 300 22.83 -12.83 11.51
CA PHE A 300 23.96 -13.37 10.75
C PHE A 300 25.13 -12.38 10.68
N ILE A 301 24.80 -11.08 10.66
CA ILE A 301 25.74 -9.97 10.73
C ILE A 301 25.16 -8.96 11.73
N ASN A 302 25.97 -8.51 12.69
CA ASN A 302 25.62 -7.35 13.52
C ASN A 302 26.13 -6.09 12.79
N THR A 303 25.22 -5.28 12.25
CA THR A 303 25.57 -4.04 11.52
C THR A 303 25.61 -2.80 12.43
N GLY A 304 25.26 -2.94 13.71
CA GLY A 304 25.11 -1.84 14.67
C GLY A 304 23.78 -1.10 14.49
N LYS A 305 23.68 0.13 15.03
CA LYS A 305 22.43 0.93 15.04
C LYS A 305 22.10 1.59 13.68
N VAL A 306 22.07 0.78 12.61
CA VAL A 306 21.61 1.21 11.29
C VAL A 306 20.08 1.22 11.26
N VAL A 307 19.50 2.40 11.44
CA VAL A 307 18.06 2.62 11.22
C VAL A 307 17.87 3.01 9.75
N PRO A 308 17.29 2.14 8.89
CA PRO A 308 17.01 2.50 7.51
C PRO A 308 15.93 3.58 7.44
N ALA A 309 16.07 4.51 6.50
CA ALA A 309 15.27 5.74 6.46
C ALA A 309 13.77 5.55 6.13
N TYR A 310 13.32 4.33 5.82
CA TYR A 310 11.97 4.06 5.30
C TYR A 310 11.25 2.82 5.85
N ALA A 311 11.87 2.04 6.74
CA ALA A 311 11.31 0.76 7.20
C ALA A 311 11.28 0.63 8.74
N GLY A 312 10.14 0.18 9.26
CA GLY A 312 10.02 -0.40 10.62
C GLY A 312 10.57 -1.83 10.73
N ASP A 313 11.28 -2.28 9.70
CA ASP A 313 11.99 -3.56 9.64
C ASP A 313 13.51 -3.32 9.84
N GLY A 314 13.86 -2.42 10.78
CA GLY A 314 15.20 -1.84 10.91
C GLY A 314 16.24 -2.72 11.60
N ASP A 315 17.50 -2.59 11.17
CA ASP A 315 18.62 -3.46 11.59
C ASP A 315 19.22 -3.08 12.96
N GLY A 316 18.88 -1.89 13.49
CA GLY A 316 19.47 -1.34 14.70
C GLY A 316 19.12 -2.01 16.03
N THR A 317 18.75 -3.29 16.02
CA THR A 317 18.24 -4.03 17.20
C THR A 317 19.19 -5.17 17.63
N PRO A 318 19.54 -5.29 18.92
CA PRO A 318 20.37 -6.39 19.43
C PRO A 318 19.70 -7.77 19.26
N ASP A 319 20.51 -8.83 19.26
CA ASP A 319 20.03 -10.20 19.00
C ASP A 319 18.94 -10.60 20.03
N PRO A 320 17.72 -10.97 19.59
CA PRO A 320 16.56 -11.21 20.47
C PRO A 320 16.73 -12.36 21.48
N GLU A 321 17.77 -13.18 21.34
CA GLU A 321 18.12 -14.23 22.30
C GLU A 321 19.20 -13.84 23.31
N SER A 322 20.00 -12.80 23.03
CA SER A 322 20.95 -12.22 23.99
C SER A 322 20.24 -11.53 25.16
N GLU A 323 20.94 -11.30 26.27
CA GLU A 323 20.40 -10.55 27.42
C GLU A 323 20.08 -9.09 27.05
N GLU A 324 20.94 -8.45 26.24
CA GLU A 324 20.71 -7.09 25.73
C GLU A 324 19.46 -7.02 24.84
N GLY A 325 19.26 -7.99 23.94
CA GLY A 325 18.07 -8.07 23.11
C GLY A 325 16.81 -8.47 23.88
N ALA A 326 16.93 -9.34 24.87
CA ALA A 326 15.84 -9.65 25.79
C ALA A 326 15.35 -8.37 26.49
N ALA A 327 16.26 -7.59 27.07
CA ALA A 327 15.95 -6.31 27.69
C ALA A 327 15.40 -5.30 26.67
N TYR A 328 16.09 -5.08 25.54
CA TYR A 328 15.68 -4.10 24.54
C TYR A 328 14.25 -4.30 24.04
N PHE A 329 13.84 -5.54 23.69
CA PHE A 329 12.48 -5.79 23.22
C PHE A 329 11.46 -5.78 24.37
N ASP A 330 11.80 -6.26 25.56
CA ASP A 330 10.88 -6.24 26.70
C ASP A 330 10.70 -4.80 27.25
N GLU A 331 11.67 -3.90 27.10
CA GLU A 331 11.58 -2.47 27.44
C GLU A 331 10.92 -1.61 26.35
N THR A 332 11.18 -1.85 25.07
CA THR A 332 10.70 -0.97 23.98
C THR A 332 9.37 -1.43 23.37
N LEU A 333 9.18 -2.74 23.15
CA LEU A 333 8.02 -3.26 22.42
C LEU A 333 6.84 -3.53 23.36
N ILE A 334 7.07 -4.13 24.53
CA ILE A 334 5.97 -4.49 25.45
C ILE A 334 5.13 -3.27 25.86
N PRO A 335 5.69 -2.09 26.20
CA PRO A 335 4.87 -0.91 26.50
C PRO A 335 4.06 -0.40 25.30
N ARG A 336 4.63 -0.42 24.08
CA ARG A 336 3.92 -0.05 22.84
C ARG A 336 2.77 -1.01 22.55
N LEU A 337 2.98 -2.31 22.73
CA LEU A 337 1.96 -3.34 22.54
C LEU A 337 0.86 -3.24 23.61
N ARG A 338 1.23 -2.97 24.87
CA ARG A 338 0.27 -2.76 25.96
C ARG A 338 -0.62 -1.56 25.69
N ALA A 339 -0.06 -0.41 25.30
CA ALA A 339 -0.86 0.77 24.94
C ALA A 339 -1.85 0.50 23.79
N ARG A 340 -1.51 -0.38 22.85
CA ARG A 340 -2.42 -0.83 21.78
C ARG A 340 -3.53 -1.75 22.33
N ALA A 341 -3.20 -2.67 23.23
CA ALA A 341 -4.16 -3.56 23.90
C ALA A 341 -5.14 -2.77 24.80
N ASP A 342 -4.62 -1.86 25.63
CA ASP A 342 -5.40 -1.01 26.55
C ASP A 342 -6.50 -0.23 25.81
N ILE A 343 -6.21 0.29 24.61
CA ILE A 343 -7.18 0.98 23.73
C ILE A 343 -8.26 0.01 23.23
N VAL A 344 -7.88 -1.20 22.79
CA VAL A 344 -8.81 -2.20 22.27
C VAL A 344 -9.74 -2.70 23.38
N HIS A 345 -9.19 -3.01 24.56
CA HIS A 345 -9.93 -3.51 25.72
C HIS A 345 -10.86 -2.45 26.32
N ARG A 346 -10.42 -1.18 26.41
CA ARG A 346 -11.26 -0.03 26.85
C ARG A 346 -12.57 0.08 26.03
N HIS A 347 -12.53 -0.33 24.77
CA HIS A 347 -13.68 -0.29 23.87
C HIS A 347 -14.42 -1.63 23.74
N GLY A 348 -14.16 -2.63 24.59
CA GLY A 348 -14.90 -3.90 24.61
C GLY A 348 -14.66 -4.77 23.38
N ALA A 349 -13.44 -4.76 22.86
CA ALA A 349 -12.95 -5.60 21.77
C ALA A 349 -11.73 -6.41 22.23
N TYR A 350 -11.27 -7.37 21.41
CA TYR A 350 -10.08 -8.19 21.68
C TYR A 350 -9.02 -8.03 20.59
N CYS A 351 -7.75 -8.26 20.93
CA CYS A 351 -6.62 -8.08 20.01
C CYS A 351 -5.63 -9.25 19.97
N PHE A 352 -5.23 -9.63 18.76
CA PHE A 352 -4.22 -10.67 18.51
C PHE A 352 -2.99 -10.04 17.87
N GLY A 353 -1.80 -10.40 18.36
CA GLY A 353 -0.53 -9.95 17.76
C GLY A 353 -0.15 -10.84 16.58
N GLN A 354 -0.14 -10.31 15.35
CA GLN A 354 0.28 -11.08 14.19
C GLN A 354 1.80 -11.13 14.06
N ILE A 355 2.36 -12.33 14.23
CA ILE A 355 3.78 -12.65 14.14
C ILE A 355 4.11 -12.96 12.68
N ALA A 356 5.00 -12.18 12.07
CA ALA A 356 5.34 -12.30 10.65
C ALA A 356 6.86 -12.23 10.38
N ASN A 357 7.34 -13.11 9.50
CA ASN A 357 8.71 -13.11 8.97
C ASN A 357 8.66 -13.25 7.44
N ARG A 358 9.17 -12.25 6.71
CA ARG A 358 9.09 -12.17 5.24
C ARG A 358 9.91 -13.22 4.48
N GLY A 359 10.89 -13.87 5.08
CA GLY A 359 11.74 -14.82 4.35
C GLY A 359 12.44 -14.17 3.13
N SER A 360 12.26 -14.76 1.95
CA SER A 360 12.80 -14.25 0.66
C SER A 360 12.26 -12.87 0.24
N ILE A 361 11.07 -12.47 0.69
CA ILE A 361 10.50 -11.13 0.37
C ILE A 361 10.88 -10.04 1.39
N ARG A 362 11.94 -10.26 2.19
CA ARG A 362 12.54 -9.18 3.00
C ARG A 362 13.16 -8.15 2.06
N LEU A 363 12.91 -6.87 2.31
CA LEU A 363 13.47 -5.79 1.51
C LEU A 363 14.98 -5.59 1.83
N PRO A 364 15.87 -5.37 0.84
CA PRO A 364 17.31 -5.27 1.07
C PRO A 364 17.76 -4.03 1.85
N ASP A 365 16.90 -3.01 1.95
CA ASP A 365 17.13 -1.81 2.78
C ASP A 365 17.09 -2.12 4.29
N THR A 366 16.65 -3.31 4.69
CA THR A 366 16.74 -3.81 6.06
C THR A 366 18.14 -4.31 6.45
N PHE A 367 19.10 -4.33 5.50
CA PHE A 367 20.52 -4.74 5.63
C PHE A 367 20.81 -6.18 6.11
N GLN A 368 19.90 -6.84 6.82
CA GLN A 368 19.96 -8.28 7.09
C GLN A 368 19.76 -9.13 5.82
N PRO A 369 20.39 -10.31 5.72
CA PRO A 369 20.14 -11.22 4.62
C PRO A 369 18.69 -11.72 4.62
N MET A 370 18.16 -11.92 3.40
CA MET A 370 16.93 -12.67 3.21
C MET A 370 17.20 -14.15 3.51
N VAL A 371 16.22 -14.85 4.08
CA VAL A 371 16.31 -16.28 4.41
C VAL A 371 15.16 -17.04 3.78
N SER A 372 15.36 -18.27 3.32
CA SER A 372 14.27 -19.09 2.79
C SER A 372 14.53 -20.58 3.03
N PRO A 373 13.55 -21.46 2.73
CA PRO A 373 13.75 -22.90 2.84
C PRO A 373 14.85 -23.44 1.91
N SER A 374 15.15 -22.77 0.78
CA SER A 374 15.97 -23.38 -0.30
C SER A 374 16.83 -22.37 -1.10
N GLY A 375 17.18 -21.23 -0.49
CA GLY A 375 18.12 -20.24 -1.05
C GLY A 375 17.69 -19.55 -2.35
N LEU A 376 16.46 -19.81 -2.83
CA LEU A 376 16.00 -19.37 -4.14
C LEU A 376 15.98 -17.85 -4.28
N ALA A 377 16.09 -17.38 -5.52
CA ALA A 377 15.88 -15.98 -5.86
C ALA A 377 14.39 -15.65 -5.93
N ASP A 378 14.03 -14.51 -5.37
CA ASP A 378 12.66 -14.01 -5.29
C ASP A 378 12.30 -13.14 -6.52
N ASP A 379 11.09 -13.26 -7.11
CA ASP A 379 10.76 -12.46 -8.30
C ASP A 379 10.54 -10.97 -8.00
N HIS A 380 10.14 -10.62 -6.76
CA HIS A 380 9.89 -9.25 -6.34
C HIS A 380 11.18 -8.56 -5.92
N VAL A 381 11.99 -9.20 -5.06
CA VAL A 381 13.25 -8.62 -4.57
C VAL A 381 14.41 -8.81 -5.56
N ARG A 382 14.31 -9.82 -6.45
CA ARG A 382 15.29 -10.15 -7.51
C ARG A 382 16.70 -10.44 -7.01
N MET A 383 16.79 -11.01 -5.81
CA MET A 383 18.03 -11.42 -5.16
C MET A 383 17.87 -12.82 -4.57
N ALA A 384 18.97 -13.58 -4.49
CA ALA A 384 19.02 -14.89 -3.85
C ALA A 384 18.94 -14.75 -2.32
N SER A 385 18.38 -15.76 -1.66
CA SER A 385 18.26 -15.83 -0.20
C SER A 385 19.28 -16.81 0.38
N HIS A 386 19.56 -16.72 1.68
CA HIS A 386 20.27 -17.76 2.42
C HIS A 386 19.36 -18.98 2.61
N GLU A 387 19.86 -20.18 2.32
CA GLU A 387 19.17 -21.43 2.61
C GLU A 387 19.33 -21.78 4.09
N LEU A 388 18.23 -21.77 4.84
CA LEU A 388 18.25 -22.01 6.28
C LEU A 388 18.80 -23.40 6.63
N THR A 389 19.78 -23.48 7.52
CA THR A 389 20.19 -24.76 8.09
C THR A 389 19.09 -25.33 8.98
N THR A 390 19.06 -26.65 9.19
CA THR A 390 18.03 -27.30 10.04
C THR A 390 18.00 -26.72 11.47
N ASP A 391 19.14 -26.23 11.98
CA ASP A 391 19.24 -25.57 13.29
C ASP A 391 18.82 -24.09 13.27
N GLU A 392 19.01 -23.37 12.16
CA GLU A 392 18.44 -22.04 11.97
C GLU A 392 16.90 -22.08 11.88
N VAL A 393 16.32 -23.12 11.27
CA VAL A 393 14.85 -23.34 11.30
C VAL A 393 14.37 -23.53 12.74
N ARG A 394 15.04 -24.37 13.53
CA ARG A 394 14.77 -24.57 14.97
C ARG A 394 14.96 -23.28 15.78
N ARG A 395 15.93 -22.44 15.41
CA ARG A 395 16.14 -21.10 16.01
C ARG A 395 14.94 -20.19 15.73
N ILE A 396 14.47 -20.15 14.49
CA ILE A 396 13.30 -19.33 14.09
C ILE A 396 12.02 -19.81 14.80
N VAL A 397 11.80 -21.11 14.96
CA VAL A 397 10.67 -21.66 15.76
C VAL A 397 10.64 -21.02 17.16
N LYS A 398 11.78 -20.97 17.86
CA LYS A 398 11.90 -20.33 19.17
C LYS A 398 11.67 -18.82 19.12
N LEU A 399 12.10 -18.13 18.06
CA LEU A 399 11.84 -16.70 17.87
C LEU A 399 10.35 -16.39 17.69
N PHE A 400 9.60 -17.20 16.92
CA PHE A 400 8.13 -17.09 16.85
C PHE A 400 7.50 -17.21 18.25
N ALA A 401 7.88 -18.22 19.02
CA ALA A 401 7.30 -18.45 20.34
C ALA A 401 7.71 -17.41 21.40
N ARG A 402 8.95 -16.91 21.37
CA ARG A 402 9.42 -15.79 22.21
C ARG A 402 8.74 -14.46 21.83
N SER A 403 8.26 -14.34 20.59
CA SER A 403 7.39 -13.24 20.16
C SER A 403 5.98 -13.38 20.74
N ALA A 404 5.40 -14.59 20.74
CA ALA A 404 4.12 -14.88 21.40
C ALA A 404 4.17 -14.64 22.92
N GLU A 405 5.29 -14.98 23.57
CA GLU A 405 5.54 -14.70 24.99
C GLU A 405 5.48 -13.18 25.28
N ARG A 406 6.08 -12.34 24.42
CA ARG A 406 6.02 -10.87 24.52
C ARG A 406 4.62 -10.31 24.27
N ILE A 407 3.88 -10.87 23.31
CA ILE A 407 2.48 -10.55 23.04
C ILE A 407 1.62 -10.83 24.29
N LYS A 408 1.82 -11.98 24.95
CA LYS A 408 1.16 -12.33 26.21
C LYS A 408 1.56 -11.39 27.36
N LYS A 409 2.86 -11.10 27.53
CA LYS A 409 3.39 -10.14 28.54
C LYS A 409 2.86 -8.71 28.34
N ALA A 410 2.57 -8.31 27.11
CA ALA A 410 1.97 -7.02 26.79
C ALA A 410 0.47 -6.96 27.11
N GLY A 411 -0.22 -8.09 27.27
CA GLY A 411 -1.64 -8.18 27.57
C GLY A 411 -2.54 -8.40 26.35
N LEU A 412 -2.00 -8.73 25.18
CA LEU A 412 -2.81 -9.09 24.01
C LEU A 412 -3.45 -10.47 24.21
N ASP A 413 -4.63 -10.67 23.63
CA ASP A 413 -5.49 -11.83 23.86
C ASP A 413 -5.03 -13.13 23.18
N GLY A 414 -4.06 -13.05 22.27
CA GLY A 414 -3.53 -14.18 21.52
C GLY A 414 -2.51 -13.77 20.46
N ALA A 415 -1.99 -14.73 19.71
CA ALA A 415 -1.07 -14.52 18.59
C ALA A 415 -1.67 -15.00 17.26
N GLU A 416 -1.36 -14.33 16.13
CA GLU A 416 -1.75 -14.77 14.77
C GLU A 416 -0.48 -15.12 13.97
N ILE A 417 -0.33 -16.36 13.51
CA ILE A 417 0.83 -16.77 12.69
C ILE A 417 0.57 -16.39 11.22
N HIS A 418 1.50 -15.66 10.60
CA HIS A 418 1.40 -15.23 9.20
C HIS A 418 1.91 -16.32 8.23
N CYS A 419 0.99 -17.12 7.69
CA CYS A 419 1.22 -18.26 6.79
C CYS A 419 0.78 -17.95 5.35
N THR A 420 1.05 -16.73 4.86
CA THR A 420 0.45 -16.20 3.63
C THR A 420 1.37 -15.19 2.91
N HIS A 421 0.91 -14.64 1.78
CA HIS A 421 1.52 -13.53 1.03
C HIS A 421 2.95 -13.74 0.52
N GLY A 422 3.44 -14.98 0.50
CA GLY A 422 4.84 -15.31 0.19
C GLY A 422 5.81 -15.17 1.38
N TYR A 423 5.32 -15.01 2.61
CA TYR A 423 6.15 -14.95 3.83
C TYR A 423 6.72 -16.33 4.20
N LEU A 424 7.75 -16.38 5.05
CA LEU A 424 8.58 -17.56 5.33
C LEU A 424 7.79 -18.85 5.64
N VAL A 425 6.69 -18.76 6.38
CA VAL A 425 5.87 -19.95 6.71
C VAL A 425 5.11 -20.47 5.48
N GLU A 426 4.61 -19.59 4.60
CA GLU A 426 4.08 -20.00 3.29
C GLU A 426 5.19 -20.61 2.42
N GLN A 427 6.40 -20.05 2.46
CA GLN A 427 7.54 -20.58 1.69
C GLN A 427 7.89 -22.01 2.08
N PHE A 428 7.83 -22.36 3.37
CA PHE A 428 8.02 -23.75 3.84
C PHE A 428 6.88 -24.68 3.42
N LEU A 429 5.63 -24.24 3.48
CA LEU A 429 4.46 -25.05 3.09
C LEU A 429 4.45 -25.36 1.58
N SER A 430 4.89 -24.42 0.74
CA SER A 430 4.75 -24.50 -0.72
C SER A 430 5.86 -25.32 -1.40
N PRO A 431 5.52 -26.29 -2.28
CA PRO A 431 6.51 -27.04 -3.05
C PRO A 431 7.17 -26.23 -4.19
N ALA A 432 6.62 -25.05 -4.55
CA ALA A 432 7.28 -24.14 -5.48
C ALA A 432 8.62 -23.63 -4.90
N THR A 433 8.59 -23.21 -3.63
CA THR A 433 9.68 -22.53 -2.90
C THR A 433 10.49 -23.44 -1.99
N ASN A 434 9.92 -24.54 -1.48
CA ASN A 434 10.62 -25.50 -0.63
C ASN A 434 11.08 -26.71 -1.43
N ARG A 435 12.38 -26.75 -1.73
CA ARG A 435 13.09 -27.83 -2.45
C ARG A 435 13.90 -28.74 -1.51
N ARG A 436 13.78 -28.57 -0.19
CA ARG A 436 14.63 -29.27 0.80
C ARG A 436 14.43 -30.78 0.77
N THR A 437 15.49 -31.48 1.13
CA THR A 437 15.52 -32.95 1.33
C THR A 437 15.59 -33.36 2.80
N ASP A 438 15.64 -32.40 3.74
CA ASP A 438 15.64 -32.66 5.19
C ASP A 438 14.24 -32.82 5.79
N ARG A 439 14.14 -32.89 7.13
CA ARG A 439 12.88 -33.03 7.88
C ARG A 439 11.83 -31.94 7.61
N TYR A 440 12.21 -30.84 6.95
CA TYR A 440 11.34 -29.70 6.63
C TYR A 440 10.97 -29.63 5.13
N GLY A 441 11.35 -30.60 4.28
CA GLY A 441 10.95 -30.62 2.86
C GLY A 441 10.66 -31.99 2.25
N GLY A 442 10.46 -32.01 0.94
CA GLY A 442 9.93 -33.16 0.20
C GLY A 442 8.44 -33.35 0.45
N SER A 443 8.08 -34.25 1.38
CA SER A 443 6.69 -34.62 1.65
C SER A 443 5.86 -33.46 2.20
N ALA A 444 4.54 -33.49 1.98
CA ALA A 444 3.63 -32.48 2.52
C ALA A 444 3.68 -32.42 4.07
N GLU A 445 3.89 -33.56 4.74
CA GLU A 445 4.08 -33.63 6.19
C GLU A 445 5.33 -32.86 6.64
N ASN A 446 6.47 -33.09 5.99
CA ASN A 446 7.71 -32.38 6.29
C ASN A 446 7.58 -30.87 6.02
N ARG A 447 6.92 -30.47 4.93
CA ARG A 447 6.64 -29.04 4.64
C ARG A 447 5.73 -28.38 5.68
N MET A 448 4.76 -29.12 6.24
CA MET A 448 3.94 -28.66 7.36
C MET A 448 4.69 -28.60 8.71
N ARG A 449 5.80 -29.32 8.85
CA ARG A 449 6.51 -29.50 10.13
C ARG A 449 6.98 -28.19 10.76
N PHE A 450 7.38 -27.21 9.96
CA PHE A 450 7.78 -25.88 10.46
C PHE A 450 6.62 -25.13 11.13
N LEU A 451 5.42 -25.15 10.53
CA LEU A 451 4.22 -24.54 11.14
C LEU A 451 3.77 -25.29 12.40
N LEU A 452 3.85 -26.63 12.39
CA LEU A 452 3.53 -27.44 13.56
C LEU A 452 4.48 -27.13 14.73
N GLU A 453 5.79 -27.15 14.51
CA GLU A 453 6.79 -26.83 15.54
C GLU A 453 6.64 -25.39 16.07
N ILE A 454 6.24 -24.41 15.25
CA ILE A 454 5.88 -23.05 15.72
C ILE A 454 4.67 -23.09 16.68
N ILE A 455 3.59 -23.78 16.32
CA ILE A 455 2.37 -23.87 17.15
C ILE A 455 2.68 -24.54 18.50
N ASP A 456 3.44 -25.64 18.47
CA ASP A 456 3.76 -26.45 19.64
C ASP A 456 4.73 -25.72 20.59
N GLU A 457 5.74 -25.00 20.09
CA GLU A 457 6.63 -24.17 20.92
C GLU A 457 5.89 -22.93 21.47
N ILE A 458 4.96 -22.32 20.72
CA ILE A 458 4.10 -21.24 21.25
C ILE A 458 3.30 -21.75 22.45
N LYS A 459 2.62 -22.90 22.34
CA LYS A 459 1.88 -23.51 23.45
C LYS A 459 2.79 -23.84 24.63
N THR A 460 3.97 -24.42 24.37
CA THR A 460 4.97 -24.75 25.39
C THR A 460 5.41 -23.53 26.21
N ARG A 461 5.52 -22.34 25.60
CA ARG A 461 5.90 -21.08 26.30
C ARG A 461 4.73 -20.32 26.89
N CYS A 462 3.57 -20.36 26.23
CA CYS A 462 2.44 -19.51 26.57
C CYS A 462 1.34 -20.22 27.38
N GLY A 463 1.42 -21.55 27.51
CA GLY A 463 0.35 -22.42 28.01
C GLY A 463 -0.63 -22.81 26.91
N ASP A 464 -1.21 -24.01 27.00
CA ASP A 464 -2.13 -24.56 25.99
C ASP A 464 -3.38 -23.72 25.75
N ASP A 465 -3.86 -23.01 26.78
CA ASP A 465 -5.02 -22.11 26.71
C ASP A 465 -4.73 -20.79 25.95
N PHE A 466 -3.48 -20.49 25.59
CA PHE A 466 -3.14 -19.24 24.92
C PHE A 466 -3.64 -19.25 23.45
N PRO A 467 -4.55 -18.35 23.05
CA PRO A 467 -5.17 -18.40 21.73
C PRO A 467 -4.19 -18.17 20.57
N ILE A 468 -4.16 -19.11 19.63
CA ILE A 468 -3.36 -19.04 18.39
C ILE A 468 -4.31 -18.95 17.18
N GLY A 469 -4.26 -17.86 16.42
CA GLY A 469 -4.84 -17.78 15.08
C GLY A 469 -3.81 -18.12 14.00
N VAL A 470 -4.25 -18.54 12.82
CA VAL A 470 -3.39 -18.68 11.62
C VAL A 470 -4.01 -17.90 10.46
N ARG A 471 -3.22 -17.04 9.81
CA ARG A 471 -3.62 -16.35 8.59
C ARG A 471 -2.97 -17.00 7.38
N ILE A 472 -3.77 -17.57 6.48
CA ILE A 472 -3.29 -18.48 5.43
C ILE A 472 -3.83 -18.10 4.04
N SER A 473 -3.01 -18.31 3.01
CA SER A 473 -3.41 -18.20 1.61
C SER A 473 -4.34 -19.36 1.23
N GLY A 474 -5.54 -19.08 0.73
CA GLY A 474 -6.49 -20.10 0.26
C GLY A 474 -6.10 -20.76 -1.08
N TYR A 475 -5.15 -20.15 -1.79
CA TYR A 475 -4.44 -20.61 -2.98
C TYR A 475 -3.26 -19.65 -3.24
N GLN A 476 -2.22 -20.09 -3.97
CA GLN A 476 -1.05 -19.23 -4.28
C GLN A 476 -1.03 -18.62 -5.68
N ASP A 477 -1.78 -19.15 -6.67
CA ASP A 477 -1.81 -18.66 -8.06
C ASP A 477 -0.45 -18.68 -8.79
N VAL A 478 0.48 -19.56 -8.39
CA VAL A 478 1.81 -19.73 -9.02
C VAL A 478 2.00 -21.16 -9.54
N GLU A 479 2.85 -21.31 -10.56
CA GLU A 479 3.25 -22.62 -11.08
C GLU A 479 3.93 -23.46 -9.98
N GLY A 480 3.45 -24.69 -9.78
CA GLY A 480 3.88 -25.56 -8.68
C GLY A 480 3.49 -25.08 -7.27
N GLY A 481 2.66 -24.04 -7.16
CA GLY A 481 2.13 -23.54 -5.88
C GLY A 481 1.01 -24.40 -5.31
N MET A 482 0.62 -24.09 -4.08
CA MET A 482 -0.45 -24.79 -3.36
C MET A 482 -1.84 -24.44 -3.89
N THR A 483 -2.64 -25.48 -4.12
CA THR A 483 -4.06 -25.39 -4.45
C THR A 483 -4.91 -25.28 -3.19
N THR A 484 -6.20 -24.96 -3.33
CA THR A 484 -7.13 -24.94 -2.19
C THR A 484 -7.29 -26.30 -1.50
N GLU A 485 -7.06 -27.44 -2.18
CA GLU A 485 -7.08 -28.76 -1.54
C GLU A 485 -5.80 -29.04 -0.73
N ASP A 486 -4.64 -28.56 -1.17
CA ASP A 486 -3.41 -28.59 -0.36
C ASP A 486 -3.59 -27.75 0.92
N ILE A 487 -4.23 -26.57 0.81
CA ILE A 487 -4.50 -25.70 1.95
C ILE A 487 -5.56 -26.31 2.88
N LYS A 488 -6.57 -27.02 2.35
CA LYS A 488 -7.50 -27.83 3.17
C LYS A 488 -6.77 -28.91 3.95
N ALA A 489 -5.78 -29.59 3.36
CA ALA A 489 -4.96 -30.58 4.08
C ALA A 489 -4.16 -29.93 5.23
N VAL A 490 -3.58 -28.75 5.03
CA VAL A 490 -2.91 -27.97 6.08
C VAL A 490 -3.89 -27.58 7.19
N VAL A 491 -5.02 -26.95 6.84
CA VAL A 491 -6.02 -26.48 7.81
C VAL A 491 -6.58 -27.65 8.62
N LYS A 492 -6.94 -28.76 7.97
CA LYS A 492 -7.42 -29.98 8.65
C LYS A 492 -6.41 -30.54 9.65
N ARG A 493 -5.10 -30.40 9.40
CA ARG A 493 -4.04 -30.87 10.31
C ARG A 493 -3.82 -29.95 11.51
N ILE A 494 -4.11 -28.65 11.42
CA ILE A 494 -3.80 -27.67 12.47
C ILE A 494 -5.02 -27.13 13.23
N THR A 495 -6.23 -27.17 12.65
CA THR A 495 -7.45 -26.47 13.12
C THR A 495 -7.74 -26.70 14.61
N ASN A 496 -7.57 -27.92 15.13
CA ASN A 496 -7.84 -28.25 16.54
C ASN A 496 -6.82 -27.67 17.55
N SER A 497 -5.71 -27.07 17.10
CA SER A 497 -4.75 -26.34 17.94
C SER A 497 -4.92 -24.82 17.86
N LEU A 498 -5.97 -24.32 17.19
CA LEU A 498 -6.17 -22.90 16.92
C LEU A 498 -7.41 -22.32 17.61
N ALA A 499 -7.49 -21.00 17.66
CA ALA A 499 -8.66 -20.22 18.05
C ALA A 499 -9.47 -19.73 16.83
N TYR A 500 -8.82 -19.56 15.67
CA TYR A 500 -9.45 -19.24 14.37
C TYR A 500 -8.50 -19.50 13.19
N VAL A 501 -9.06 -19.53 11.98
CA VAL A 501 -8.32 -19.50 10.70
C VAL A 501 -8.73 -18.27 9.89
N ASN A 502 -7.79 -17.49 9.38
CA ASN A 502 -8.02 -16.25 8.64
C ASN A 502 -7.57 -16.41 7.18
N VAL A 503 -8.53 -16.64 6.28
CA VAL A 503 -8.29 -16.93 4.86
C VAL A 503 -8.18 -15.63 4.06
N THR A 504 -7.06 -15.54 3.33
CA THR A 504 -6.75 -14.51 2.35
C THR A 504 -6.14 -15.20 1.11
N ALA A 505 -5.56 -14.48 0.15
CA ALA A 505 -4.86 -15.10 -0.98
C ALA A 505 -3.89 -14.13 -1.66
N GLY A 506 -3.14 -14.67 -2.61
CA GLY A 506 -2.17 -13.96 -3.42
C GLY A 506 -0.82 -13.80 -2.74
N THR A 507 0.23 -13.62 -3.53
CA THR A 507 1.62 -13.62 -3.05
C THR A 507 2.40 -12.41 -3.57
N ILE A 508 3.37 -11.93 -2.79
CA ILE A 508 4.28 -10.86 -3.21
C ILE A 508 5.45 -11.45 -4.01
N GLY A 509 5.95 -12.63 -3.63
CA GLY A 509 7.17 -13.24 -4.19
C GLY A 509 7.10 -13.63 -5.67
N ALA A 510 5.91 -13.58 -6.28
CA ALA A 510 5.67 -13.80 -7.72
C ALA A 510 5.00 -12.60 -8.43
N LEU A 511 5.00 -11.40 -7.83
CA LEU A 511 4.45 -10.13 -8.34
C LEU A 511 4.66 -9.92 -9.86
N GLN A 512 5.88 -10.22 -10.33
CA GLN A 512 6.31 -9.96 -11.71
C GLN A 512 5.71 -10.94 -12.74
N LYS A 513 5.07 -12.03 -12.28
CA LYS A 513 4.45 -13.06 -13.14
C LYS A 513 2.95 -12.80 -13.41
N GLY A 514 2.40 -11.68 -12.93
CA GLY A 514 1.00 -11.30 -13.20
C GLY A 514 -0.04 -12.17 -12.47
N VAL A 515 0.36 -12.73 -11.33
CA VAL A 515 -0.48 -13.54 -10.44
C VAL A 515 -1.28 -12.65 -9.49
N VAL A 516 -2.26 -13.21 -8.77
CA VAL A 516 -2.97 -12.48 -7.72
C VAL A 516 -2.01 -12.07 -6.60
N THR A 517 -1.99 -10.78 -6.27
CA THR A 517 -1.30 -10.21 -5.08
C THR A 517 -2.30 -9.99 -3.94
N PRO A 518 -1.86 -9.80 -2.68
CA PRO A 518 -2.78 -9.47 -1.58
C PRO A 518 -3.44 -8.07 -1.70
N TYR A 519 -2.82 -7.17 -2.46
CA TYR A 519 -3.20 -5.77 -2.55
C TYR A 519 -3.97 -5.46 -3.84
N VAL A 520 -5.12 -6.11 -4.03
CA VAL A 520 -5.89 -6.01 -5.28
C VAL A 520 -6.77 -4.76 -5.39
N ALA A 521 -6.89 -4.16 -6.59
CA ALA A 521 -7.73 -2.99 -6.86
C ALA A 521 -9.04 -3.32 -7.60
N SER A 522 -10.02 -2.41 -7.50
CA SER A 522 -11.39 -2.56 -8.06
C SER A 522 -11.43 -2.79 -9.56
N SER A 523 -10.55 -2.14 -10.32
CA SER A 523 -10.48 -2.28 -11.79
C SER A 523 -10.08 -3.67 -12.29
N PHE A 524 -9.53 -4.52 -11.41
CA PHE A 524 -8.94 -5.81 -11.80
C PHE A 524 -9.56 -7.01 -11.10
N ILE A 525 -9.97 -6.88 -9.83
CA ILE A 525 -10.40 -8.01 -9.01
C ILE A 525 -11.74 -7.67 -8.31
N PRO A 526 -12.76 -8.55 -8.39
CA PRO A 526 -14.09 -8.29 -7.80
C PRO A 526 -14.09 -8.33 -6.26
N SER A 527 -15.17 -7.82 -5.66
CA SER A 527 -15.40 -7.96 -4.22
C SER A 527 -15.79 -9.40 -3.87
N GLY A 528 -15.17 -9.97 -2.83
CA GLY A 528 -15.42 -11.34 -2.38
C GLY A 528 -14.58 -12.42 -3.08
N PHE A 529 -13.53 -12.06 -3.84
CA PHE A 529 -12.77 -13.02 -4.66
C PHE A 529 -12.17 -14.22 -3.90
N ASN A 530 -11.94 -14.12 -2.59
CA ASN A 530 -11.45 -15.23 -1.75
C ASN A 530 -12.55 -16.10 -1.13
N VAL A 531 -13.83 -15.71 -1.24
CA VAL A 531 -14.96 -16.44 -0.64
C VAL A 531 -15.09 -17.88 -1.16
N PRO A 532 -14.88 -18.19 -2.46
CA PRO A 532 -14.93 -19.57 -2.94
C PRO A 532 -13.86 -20.48 -2.30
N ALA A 533 -12.64 -19.97 -2.12
CA ALA A 533 -11.56 -20.71 -1.46
C ALA A 533 -11.81 -20.85 0.05
N ALA A 534 -12.27 -19.78 0.70
CA ALA A 534 -12.65 -19.78 2.12
C ALA A 534 -13.77 -20.78 2.42
N SER A 535 -14.82 -20.83 1.59
CA SER A 535 -15.94 -21.77 1.74
C SER A 535 -15.47 -23.22 1.63
N ARG A 536 -14.56 -23.53 0.69
CA ARG A 536 -13.97 -24.87 0.57
C ARG A 536 -13.10 -25.23 1.76
N ILE A 537 -12.39 -24.27 2.33
CA ILE A 537 -11.59 -24.45 3.56
C ILE A 537 -12.49 -24.62 4.79
N LYS A 538 -13.68 -23.99 4.82
CA LYS A 538 -14.64 -24.14 5.93
C LYS A 538 -15.13 -25.58 6.10
N GLU A 539 -15.22 -26.36 5.02
CA GLU A 539 -15.55 -27.80 5.02
C GLU A 539 -14.70 -28.64 6.00
N VAL A 540 -13.47 -28.19 6.31
CA VAL A 540 -12.51 -28.90 7.18
C VAL A 540 -12.04 -28.06 8.37
N CYS A 541 -12.64 -26.88 8.59
CA CYS A 541 -12.23 -25.95 9.64
C CYS A 541 -13.19 -26.01 10.83
N THR A 542 -12.75 -26.70 11.89
CA THR A 542 -13.49 -26.91 13.15
C THR A 542 -13.63 -25.65 14.00
N VAL A 543 -12.76 -24.67 13.79
CA VAL A 543 -12.77 -23.36 14.46
C VAL A 543 -13.44 -22.30 13.57
N PRO A 544 -13.72 -21.09 14.09
CA PRO A 544 -14.19 -19.98 13.27
C PRO A 544 -13.22 -19.63 12.14
N LEU A 545 -13.78 -19.48 10.94
CA LEU A 545 -13.09 -19.04 9.73
C LEU A 545 -13.41 -17.58 9.45
N ILE A 546 -12.37 -16.75 9.39
CA ILE A 546 -12.43 -15.35 8.99
C ILE A 546 -12.06 -15.28 7.50
N VAL A 547 -12.82 -14.55 6.68
CA VAL A 547 -12.47 -14.34 5.26
C VAL A 547 -12.19 -12.88 4.94
N THR A 548 -11.12 -12.59 4.21
CA THR A 548 -10.86 -11.27 3.64
C THR A 548 -10.56 -11.35 2.15
N GLY A 549 -11.13 -10.43 1.37
CA GLY A 549 -10.97 -10.41 -0.09
C GLY A 549 -11.78 -9.30 -0.73
N ARG A 550 -11.34 -8.04 -0.60
CA ARG A 550 -12.03 -6.81 -1.04
C ARG A 550 -13.38 -6.47 -0.40
N ILE A 551 -14.06 -7.42 0.25
CA ILE A 551 -15.38 -7.30 0.89
C ILE A 551 -15.57 -5.91 1.54
N ASN A 552 -16.45 -5.10 0.94
CA ASN A 552 -16.64 -3.68 1.24
C ASN A 552 -18.13 -3.28 1.37
N ASP A 553 -19.05 -4.21 1.21
CA ASP A 553 -20.49 -4.00 1.17
C ASP A 553 -21.21 -4.78 2.29
N PRO A 554 -22.02 -4.14 3.16
CA PRO A 554 -22.68 -4.80 4.29
C PRO A 554 -23.61 -5.97 3.92
N TRP A 555 -24.33 -5.87 2.81
CA TRP A 555 -25.24 -6.94 2.37
C TRP A 555 -24.47 -8.15 1.83
N GLN A 556 -23.35 -7.91 1.12
CA GLN A 556 -22.41 -8.98 0.80
C GLN A 556 -21.81 -9.62 2.07
N MET A 557 -21.48 -8.82 3.10
CA MET A 557 -20.95 -9.32 4.37
C MET A 557 -21.94 -10.25 5.08
N GLU A 558 -23.21 -9.88 5.21
CA GLU A 558 -24.23 -10.71 5.88
C GLU A 558 -24.51 -11.97 5.06
N GLY A 559 -24.61 -11.86 3.73
CA GLY A 559 -24.80 -13.01 2.84
C GLY A 559 -23.68 -14.06 2.92
N ILE A 560 -22.42 -13.64 3.09
CA ILE A 560 -21.27 -14.55 3.27
C ILE A 560 -21.42 -15.38 4.55
N ILE A 561 -21.89 -14.77 5.65
CA ILE A 561 -22.12 -15.47 6.93
C ILE A 561 -23.39 -16.31 6.87
N ALA A 562 -24.47 -15.79 6.28
CA ALA A 562 -25.77 -16.47 6.17
C ALA A 562 -25.69 -17.76 5.35
N ASN A 563 -24.85 -17.79 4.31
CA ASN A 563 -24.61 -18.96 3.48
C ASN A 563 -23.51 -19.90 4.03
N GLY A 564 -22.95 -19.62 5.21
CA GLY A 564 -21.95 -20.47 5.87
C GLY A 564 -20.56 -20.48 5.21
N HIS A 565 -20.26 -19.56 4.29
CA HIS A 565 -18.96 -19.51 3.61
C HIS A 565 -17.81 -19.06 4.53
N ALA A 566 -18.12 -18.35 5.62
CA ALA A 566 -17.21 -17.97 6.70
C ALA A 566 -18.01 -17.66 7.98
N ASP A 567 -17.33 -17.65 9.12
CA ASP A 567 -17.92 -17.28 10.42
C ASP A 567 -17.68 -15.81 10.80
N MET A 568 -16.68 -15.15 10.19
CA MET A 568 -16.36 -13.73 10.38
C MET A 568 -15.86 -13.06 9.09
N ILE A 569 -16.00 -11.74 9.01
CA ILE A 569 -15.46 -10.92 7.91
C ILE A 569 -14.20 -10.18 8.35
N GLY A 570 -13.11 -10.41 7.63
CA GLY A 570 -11.85 -9.71 7.77
C GLY A 570 -11.83 -8.42 6.95
N LEU A 571 -11.93 -7.28 7.63
CA LEU A 571 -11.92 -5.95 7.04
C LEU A 571 -10.57 -5.24 7.29
N THR A 572 -10.08 -4.51 6.29
CA THR A 572 -8.99 -3.53 6.48
C THR A 572 -9.31 -2.26 5.71
N ARG A 573 -9.36 -2.34 4.37
CA ARG A 573 -9.63 -1.18 3.51
C ARG A 573 -11.06 -0.62 3.68
N ALA A 574 -12.02 -1.45 4.12
CA ALA A 574 -13.34 -0.99 4.53
C ALA A 574 -13.29 -0.14 5.82
N LEU A 575 -12.57 -0.58 6.86
CA LEU A 575 -12.42 0.17 8.12
C LEU A 575 -11.42 1.36 8.04
N ILE A 576 -10.67 1.46 6.94
CA ILE A 576 -9.97 2.68 6.53
C ILE A 576 -10.97 3.70 5.97
N ALA A 577 -11.88 3.27 5.08
CA ALA A 577 -12.88 4.11 4.43
C ALA A 577 -14.05 4.51 5.36
N ASP A 578 -14.45 3.63 6.28
CA ASP A 578 -15.43 3.90 7.33
C ASP A 578 -15.07 3.17 8.64
N PRO A 579 -14.42 3.86 9.60
CA PRO A 579 -14.09 3.23 10.88
C PRO A 579 -15.33 2.86 11.70
N HIS A 580 -16.49 3.50 11.44
CA HIS A 580 -17.75 3.29 12.17
C HIS A 580 -18.69 2.30 11.49
N LEU A 581 -18.24 1.55 10.48
CA LEU A 581 -19.07 0.58 9.76
C LEU A 581 -19.84 -0.38 10.70
N PRO A 582 -19.21 -1.07 11.68
CA PRO A 582 -19.94 -1.98 12.58
C PRO A 582 -21.01 -1.26 13.41
N ARG A 583 -20.69 -0.08 13.95
CA ARG A 583 -21.64 0.78 14.70
C ARG A 583 -22.82 1.20 13.82
N LYS A 584 -22.58 1.66 12.59
CA LYS A 584 -23.64 2.04 11.65
C LYS A 584 -24.62 0.90 11.40
N LEU A 585 -24.14 -0.34 11.28
CA LEU A 585 -25.02 -1.50 11.12
C LEU A 585 -25.83 -1.80 12.39
N ALA A 586 -25.22 -1.70 13.57
CA ALA A 586 -25.94 -1.86 14.84
C ALA A 586 -27.03 -0.80 15.07
N GLU A 587 -26.84 0.40 14.54
CA GLU A 587 -27.77 1.53 14.63
C GLU A 587 -28.82 1.54 13.48
N GLY A 588 -28.84 0.54 12.59
CA GLY A 588 -29.74 0.48 11.42
C GLY A 588 -29.35 1.42 10.25
N ARG A 589 -28.19 2.06 10.33
CA ARG A 589 -27.70 3.11 9.41
C ARG A 589 -26.81 2.54 8.29
N ALA A 590 -27.15 1.36 7.77
CA ALA A 590 -26.35 0.64 6.80
C ALA A 590 -26.13 1.40 5.47
N GLN A 591 -27.13 2.19 5.05
CA GLN A 591 -27.05 3.03 3.86
C GLN A 591 -26.02 4.17 4.00
N GLU A 592 -25.61 4.52 5.22
CA GLU A 592 -24.60 5.56 5.47
C GLU A 592 -23.16 5.04 5.40
N VAL A 593 -22.93 3.73 5.25
CA VAL A 593 -21.58 3.14 5.24
C VAL A 593 -20.78 3.64 4.04
N ARG A 594 -19.61 4.24 4.28
CA ARG A 594 -18.70 4.73 3.23
C ARG A 594 -17.92 3.57 2.60
N LYS A 595 -18.52 2.91 1.61
CA LYS A 595 -17.97 1.72 0.93
C LYS A 595 -16.60 2.04 0.30
N CYS A 596 -15.65 1.12 0.46
CA CYS A 596 -14.29 1.32 -0.04
C CYS A 596 -14.20 1.06 -1.56
N ALA A 597 -14.06 2.12 -2.37
CA ALA A 597 -13.97 2.07 -3.83
C ALA A 597 -12.74 1.34 -4.44
N GLY A 598 -11.93 0.64 -3.62
CA GLY A 598 -10.87 -0.27 -4.10
C GLY A 598 -9.61 0.37 -4.71
N LEU A 599 -9.40 1.68 -4.56
CA LEU A 599 -8.42 2.46 -5.35
C LEU A 599 -6.94 2.35 -4.92
N ASN A 600 -6.61 1.53 -3.91
CA ASN A 600 -5.25 1.31 -3.36
C ASN A 600 -4.41 2.54 -2.94
N GLU A 601 -4.95 3.77 -2.96
CA GLU A 601 -4.26 5.01 -2.52
C GLU A 601 -3.75 4.97 -1.06
N CYS A 602 -4.20 3.99 -0.25
CA CYS A 602 -3.67 3.71 1.09
C CYS A 602 -2.30 3.01 1.10
N HIS A 603 -1.96 2.27 0.04
CA HIS A 603 -0.80 1.37 0.04
C HIS A 603 0.52 2.07 -0.29
N PHE A 604 0.48 3.09 -1.17
CA PHE A 604 1.61 3.88 -1.65
C PHE A 604 2.76 4.09 -0.63
N PRO A 605 4.02 3.73 -0.97
CA PRO A 605 5.11 3.57 0.00
C PRO A 605 5.66 4.90 0.53
N ASP A 606 5.47 6.00 -0.19
CA ASP A 606 5.98 7.35 0.12
C ASP A 606 5.27 8.04 1.31
N ARG A 607 4.24 7.40 1.89
CA ARG A 607 3.34 8.07 2.84
C ARG A 607 2.55 7.13 3.75
N VAL A 608 2.06 7.71 4.86
CA VAL A 608 1.10 7.07 5.79
C VAL A 608 -0.17 6.64 5.06
N SER A 609 -0.76 5.52 5.49
CA SER A 609 -2.00 5.00 4.91
C SER A 609 -3.12 6.03 4.97
N SER A 610 -3.59 6.45 3.79
CA SER A 610 -4.55 7.55 3.57
C SER A 610 -5.67 7.09 2.63
N CYS A 611 -6.84 7.74 2.63
CA CYS A 611 -7.98 7.30 1.83
C CYS A 611 -8.69 8.45 1.11
N PRO A 612 -9.03 8.34 -0.19
CA PRO A 612 -9.89 9.32 -0.87
C PRO A 612 -11.35 9.27 -0.39
N VAL A 613 -11.81 8.11 0.12
CA VAL A 613 -13.16 7.96 0.70
C VAL A 613 -13.23 8.46 2.15
N ASN A 614 -12.07 8.55 2.82
CA ASN A 614 -11.94 9.07 4.18
C ASN A 614 -10.64 9.87 4.31
N PRO A 615 -10.64 11.18 4.00
CA PRO A 615 -9.45 12.01 4.15
C PRO A 615 -9.00 12.18 5.61
N MET A 616 -9.82 11.81 6.60
CA MET A 616 -9.43 11.77 8.01
C MET A 616 -8.49 10.58 8.34
N ALA A 617 -8.43 9.55 7.47
CA ALA A 617 -7.62 8.35 7.72
C ALA A 617 -6.12 8.68 7.81
N GLY A 618 -5.50 8.32 8.94
CA GLY A 618 -4.11 8.66 9.27
C GLY A 618 -3.90 10.11 9.76
N ARG A 619 -5.00 10.84 9.97
CA ARG A 619 -5.10 12.26 10.33
C ARG A 619 -6.15 12.46 11.43
N GLU A 620 -6.49 11.41 12.18
CA GLU A 620 -7.47 11.41 13.27
C GLU A 620 -7.10 12.41 14.40
N LEU A 621 -5.81 12.76 14.51
CA LEU A 621 -5.31 13.82 15.38
C LEU A 621 -5.38 15.23 14.75
N ASP A 622 -5.18 15.35 13.43
CA ASP A 622 -5.03 16.62 12.71
C ASP A 622 -6.37 17.22 12.22
N LEU A 623 -7.29 16.36 11.79
CA LEU A 623 -8.53 16.74 11.10
C LEU A 623 -9.72 16.29 11.93
N LYS A 624 -10.17 17.18 12.83
CA LYS A 624 -11.31 16.96 13.73
C LYS A 624 -12.46 17.86 13.32
N VAL A 625 -13.60 17.26 12.98
CA VAL A 625 -14.83 18.00 12.71
C VAL A 625 -15.45 18.40 14.04
N GLN A 626 -15.54 19.70 14.29
CA GLN A 626 -16.12 20.29 15.50
C GLN A 626 -17.14 21.36 15.09
N LEU A 627 -18.22 21.51 15.86
CA LEU A 627 -19.18 22.60 15.64
C LEU A 627 -18.54 23.97 15.88
N ILE A 628 -19.08 25.02 15.26
CA ILE A 628 -18.59 26.39 15.37
C ILE A 628 -19.64 27.37 15.92
N ASP A 629 -19.20 28.32 16.75
CA ASP A 629 -20.09 29.30 17.40
C ASP A 629 -20.61 30.40 16.46
N LYS A 630 -20.01 30.57 15.27
CA LYS A 630 -20.27 31.68 14.34
C LYS A 630 -20.38 31.20 12.88
N PRO A 631 -21.53 30.61 12.49
CA PRO A 631 -21.78 30.20 11.11
C PRO A 631 -21.46 31.28 10.07
N LYS A 632 -20.68 30.91 9.06
CA LYS A 632 -20.49 31.67 7.81
C LYS A 632 -21.44 31.15 6.73
N ARG A 633 -21.82 32.02 5.78
CA ARG A 633 -22.39 31.67 4.47
C ARG A 633 -21.24 31.35 3.52
N VAL A 634 -21.11 30.09 3.13
CA VAL A 634 -20.01 29.56 2.32
C VAL A 634 -20.53 29.18 0.94
N LEU A 635 -19.99 29.84 -0.09
CA LEU A 635 -20.29 29.52 -1.49
C LEU A 635 -19.21 28.57 -2.04
N ILE A 636 -19.61 27.42 -2.59
CA ILE A 636 -18.69 26.40 -3.10
C ILE A 636 -18.94 26.22 -4.59
N VAL A 637 -17.93 26.49 -5.41
CA VAL A 637 -18.04 26.52 -6.87
C VAL A 637 -17.38 25.28 -7.48
N GLY A 638 -18.18 24.33 -7.91
CA GLY A 638 -17.77 23.07 -8.54
C GLY A 638 -18.20 21.84 -7.73
N GLY A 639 -19.15 21.06 -8.26
CA GLY A 639 -19.67 19.81 -7.70
C GLY A 639 -18.77 18.60 -7.86
N GLY A 640 -17.45 18.80 -8.01
CA GLY A 640 -16.44 17.74 -8.02
C GLY A 640 -16.11 17.22 -6.61
N PRO A 641 -15.32 16.14 -6.49
CA PRO A 641 -15.02 15.50 -5.20
C PRO A 641 -14.37 16.45 -4.16
N ALA A 642 -13.65 17.48 -4.60
CA ALA A 642 -13.09 18.51 -3.71
C ALA A 642 -14.18 19.42 -3.11
N GLY A 643 -15.09 19.93 -3.95
CA GLY A 643 -16.20 20.79 -3.51
C GLY A 643 -17.23 20.04 -2.68
N LEU A 644 -17.54 18.79 -3.05
CA LEU A 644 -18.45 17.92 -2.31
C LEU A 644 -17.96 17.61 -0.88
N GLU A 645 -16.69 17.24 -0.69
CA GLU A 645 -16.14 16.98 0.64
C GLU A 645 -15.94 18.28 1.45
N ALA A 646 -15.63 19.41 0.79
CA ALA A 646 -15.62 20.72 1.43
C ALA A 646 -17.01 21.12 1.95
N ALA A 647 -18.05 20.97 1.12
CA ALA A 647 -19.44 21.26 1.48
C ALA A 647 -19.89 20.42 2.67
N ARG A 648 -19.62 19.11 2.61
CA ARG A 648 -20.00 18.16 3.65
C ARG A 648 -19.33 18.45 5.00
N ILE A 649 -18.05 18.80 5.01
CA ILE A 649 -17.35 19.16 6.25
C ILE A 649 -17.81 20.52 6.77
N ALA A 650 -17.95 21.54 5.91
CA ALA A 650 -18.40 22.87 6.34
C ALA A 650 -19.83 22.81 6.91
N SER A 651 -20.75 22.11 6.24
CA SER A 651 -22.12 21.94 6.74
C SER A 651 -22.15 21.12 8.04
N ALA A 652 -21.31 20.08 8.18
CA ALA A 652 -21.14 19.33 9.43
C ALA A 652 -20.57 20.14 10.62
N ARG A 653 -19.97 21.32 10.38
CA ARG A 653 -19.55 22.27 11.43
C ARG A 653 -20.64 23.27 11.81
N GLY A 654 -21.68 23.40 10.98
CA GLY A 654 -22.78 24.36 11.15
C GLY A 654 -22.73 25.58 10.22
N HIS A 655 -21.91 25.58 9.17
CA HIS A 655 -21.96 26.64 8.15
C HIS A 655 -23.23 26.54 7.29
N GLN A 656 -23.73 27.69 6.83
CA GLN A 656 -24.72 27.75 5.75
C GLN A 656 -23.98 27.56 4.43
N VAL A 657 -24.25 26.48 3.69
CA VAL A 657 -23.48 26.12 2.49
C VAL A 657 -24.37 26.10 1.27
N THR A 658 -23.97 26.86 0.24
CA THR A 658 -24.51 26.77 -1.12
C THR A 658 -23.43 26.20 -2.02
N LEU A 659 -23.69 25.06 -2.66
CA LEU A 659 -22.83 24.47 -3.68
C LEU A 659 -23.42 24.73 -5.07
N VAL A 660 -22.57 25.16 -5.99
CA VAL A 660 -22.93 25.55 -7.36
C VAL A 660 -22.17 24.69 -8.34
N GLU A 661 -22.89 24.06 -9.28
CA GLU A 661 -22.33 23.21 -10.33
C GLU A 661 -22.97 23.58 -11.67
N LYS A 662 -22.13 23.70 -12.70
CA LYS A 662 -22.55 24.18 -14.02
C LYS A 662 -23.22 23.14 -14.90
N SER A 663 -22.99 21.86 -14.59
CA SER A 663 -23.65 20.72 -15.23
C SER A 663 -24.92 20.29 -14.50
N ASP A 664 -25.65 19.37 -15.11
CA ASP A 664 -26.89 18.76 -14.62
C ASP A 664 -26.67 17.74 -13.48
N GLN A 665 -25.42 17.43 -13.12
CA GLN A 665 -25.10 16.41 -12.12
C GLN A 665 -23.83 16.69 -11.29
N LEU A 666 -23.87 16.27 -10.03
CA LEU A 666 -22.70 16.27 -9.15
C LEU A 666 -21.75 15.09 -9.41
N GLY A 667 -20.45 15.33 -9.29
CA GLY A 667 -19.39 14.32 -9.33
C GLY A 667 -18.14 14.74 -10.10
N GLY A 668 -18.26 15.70 -11.02
CA GLY A 668 -17.18 16.16 -11.88
C GLY A 668 -16.46 15.01 -12.61
N THR A 669 -15.14 15.10 -12.72
CA THR A 669 -14.29 14.09 -13.40
C THR A 669 -14.53 12.66 -12.93
N VAL A 670 -14.90 12.44 -11.66
CA VAL A 670 -15.13 11.08 -11.13
C VAL A 670 -16.39 10.44 -11.72
N ALA A 671 -17.43 11.23 -12.02
CA ALA A 671 -18.63 10.73 -12.68
C ALA A 671 -18.33 10.29 -14.13
N THR A 672 -17.52 11.06 -14.86
CA THR A 672 -17.04 10.67 -16.20
C THR A 672 -16.16 9.42 -16.14
N LEU A 673 -15.18 9.38 -15.22
CA LEU A 673 -14.29 8.22 -15.05
C LEU A 673 -15.05 6.93 -14.74
N ALA A 674 -16.15 7.00 -13.98
CA ALA A 674 -16.97 5.84 -13.63
C ALA A 674 -17.84 5.28 -14.78
N ARG A 675 -17.82 5.90 -15.97
CA ARG A 675 -18.43 5.35 -17.21
C ARG A 675 -17.64 4.17 -17.77
N ASP A 676 -16.34 4.10 -17.50
CA ASP A 676 -15.54 2.89 -17.72
C ASP A 676 -15.97 1.81 -16.70
N PRO A 677 -16.40 0.60 -17.13
CA PRO A 677 -16.79 -0.49 -16.23
C PRO A 677 -15.74 -0.85 -15.17
N SER A 678 -14.45 -0.76 -15.49
CA SER A 678 -13.33 -1.01 -14.57
C SER A 678 -13.13 0.11 -13.53
N ARG A 679 -13.67 1.31 -13.78
CA ARG A 679 -13.64 2.45 -12.85
C ARG A 679 -14.99 2.71 -12.17
N ARG A 680 -16.04 1.94 -12.50
CA ARG A 680 -17.42 2.13 -12.01
C ARG A 680 -17.53 2.24 -10.48
N GLU A 681 -16.74 1.48 -9.71
CA GLU A 681 -16.75 1.57 -8.24
C GLU A 681 -16.37 2.97 -7.70
N MET A 682 -15.70 3.82 -8.47
CA MET A 682 -15.38 5.20 -8.07
C MET A 682 -16.63 6.05 -7.80
N ILE A 683 -17.78 5.73 -8.40
CA ILE A 683 -19.02 6.48 -8.18
C ILE A 683 -19.52 6.38 -6.73
N THR A 684 -19.18 5.29 -6.01
CA THR A 684 -19.61 5.07 -4.62
C THR A 684 -19.18 6.19 -3.67
N LEU A 685 -18.05 6.85 -3.95
CA LEU A 685 -17.61 8.05 -3.24
C LEU A 685 -18.53 9.23 -3.53
N ILE A 686 -18.83 9.48 -4.81
CA ILE A 686 -19.67 10.61 -5.22
C ILE A 686 -21.09 10.45 -4.70
N ASP A 687 -21.66 9.24 -4.75
CA ASP A 687 -23.02 8.98 -4.26
C ASP A 687 -23.10 9.02 -2.73
N THR A 688 -22.04 8.62 -2.03
CA THR A 688 -21.87 8.86 -0.58
C THR A 688 -21.91 10.36 -0.27
N LEU A 689 -21.10 11.17 -0.95
CA LEU A 689 -21.05 12.61 -0.69
C LEU A 689 -22.35 13.33 -1.08
N LYS A 690 -22.96 12.98 -2.23
CA LYS A 690 -24.28 13.47 -2.67
C LYS A 690 -25.37 13.21 -1.62
N ARG A 691 -25.32 12.06 -0.96
CA ARG A 691 -26.26 11.68 0.10
C ARG A 691 -25.99 12.53 1.35
N GLU A 692 -24.74 12.54 1.84
CA GLU A 692 -24.38 13.24 3.08
C GLU A 692 -24.63 14.76 3.01
N ILE A 693 -24.34 15.44 1.90
CA ILE A 693 -24.64 16.88 1.78
C ILE A 693 -26.14 17.17 1.73
N ARG A 694 -26.94 16.24 1.19
CA ARG A 694 -28.42 16.35 1.15
C ARG A 694 -29.01 16.13 2.55
N GLU A 695 -28.51 15.12 3.27
CA GLU A 695 -28.86 14.82 4.67
C GLU A 695 -28.51 15.99 5.60
N GLN A 696 -27.48 16.77 5.26
CA GLN A 696 -27.05 17.98 5.97
C GLN A 696 -27.77 19.28 5.53
N GLY A 697 -28.65 19.23 4.52
CA GLY A 697 -29.40 20.40 4.05
C GLY A 697 -28.58 21.43 3.25
N VAL A 698 -27.46 21.01 2.63
CA VAL A 698 -26.68 21.87 1.72
C VAL A 698 -27.54 22.26 0.51
N GLU A 699 -27.62 23.55 0.21
CA GLU A 699 -28.26 24.04 -1.02
C GLU A 699 -27.39 23.67 -2.23
N VAL A 700 -28.01 23.09 -3.27
CA VAL A 700 -27.29 22.66 -4.49
C VAL A 700 -27.96 23.28 -5.72
N LEU A 701 -27.23 24.16 -6.39
CA LEU A 701 -27.64 24.81 -7.64
C LEU A 701 -26.92 24.14 -8.82
N LEU A 702 -27.65 23.26 -9.52
CA LEU A 702 -27.23 22.60 -10.75
C LEU A 702 -27.49 23.50 -11.98
N ASN A 703 -26.90 23.15 -13.14
CA ASN A 703 -27.02 23.93 -14.39
C ASN A 703 -26.66 25.42 -14.23
N THR A 704 -25.82 25.74 -13.24
CA THR A 704 -25.55 27.12 -12.80
C THR A 704 -24.05 27.39 -12.89
N GLU A 705 -23.61 28.17 -13.88
CA GLU A 705 -22.21 28.60 -13.97
C GLU A 705 -22.00 29.86 -13.12
N ALA A 706 -21.14 29.77 -12.09
CA ALA A 706 -20.81 30.91 -11.26
C ALA A 706 -19.83 31.84 -11.99
N THR A 707 -20.21 33.10 -12.14
CA THR A 707 -19.36 34.19 -12.62
C THR A 707 -18.93 35.09 -11.44
N PRO A 708 -18.01 36.05 -11.60
CA PRO A 708 -17.71 37.05 -10.57
C PRO A 708 -18.95 37.82 -10.11
N GLU A 709 -19.85 38.16 -11.02
CA GLU A 709 -21.10 38.88 -10.77
C GLU A 709 -22.09 38.00 -10.00
N PHE A 710 -22.13 36.69 -10.31
CA PHE A 710 -22.90 35.70 -9.52
C PHE A 710 -22.40 35.66 -8.07
N VAL A 711 -21.08 35.57 -7.85
CA VAL A 711 -20.49 35.56 -6.49
C VAL A 711 -20.81 36.86 -5.76
N ALA A 712 -20.62 38.02 -6.41
CA ALA A 712 -20.92 39.33 -5.85
C ALA A 712 -22.42 39.50 -5.51
N LYS A 713 -23.33 38.91 -6.29
CA LYS A 713 -24.78 38.91 -6.01
C LYS A 713 -25.14 38.08 -4.77
N HIS A 714 -24.51 36.92 -4.57
CA HIS A 714 -24.75 36.06 -3.41
C HIS A 714 -24.10 36.58 -2.12
N LYS A 715 -23.09 37.46 -2.24
CA LYS A 715 -22.37 38.09 -1.11
C LYS A 715 -21.95 37.08 -0.03
N PRO A 716 -21.29 35.95 -0.37
CA PRO A 716 -20.88 34.97 0.63
C PRO A 716 -19.82 35.53 1.58
N ASP A 717 -19.75 34.99 2.79
CA ASP A 717 -18.72 35.37 3.76
C ASP A 717 -17.38 34.68 3.43
N ALA A 718 -17.42 33.51 2.76
CA ALA A 718 -16.26 32.86 2.16
C ALA A 718 -16.62 32.10 0.86
N THR A 719 -15.72 32.09 -0.12
CA THR A 719 -15.87 31.38 -1.40
C THR A 719 -14.82 30.30 -1.57
N VAL A 720 -15.22 29.07 -1.90
CA VAL A 720 -14.34 27.93 -2.18
C VAL A 720 -14.44 27.53 -3.65
N LEU A 721 -13.40 27.84 -4.41
CA LEU A 721 -13.27 27.45 -5.82
C LEU A 721 -12.76 26.01 -5.91
N ALA A 722 -13.57 25.14 -6.49
CA ALA A 722 -13.33 23.70 -6.67
C ALA A 722 -13.53 23.24 -8.14
N ILE A 723 -13.46 24.19 -9.09
CA ILE A 723 -13.84 24.06 -10.52
C ILE A 723 -13.04 23.04 -11.36
N GLY A 724 -12.07 22.35 -10.76
CA GLY A 724 -11.29 21.28 -11.38
C GLY A 724 -10.31 21.72 -12.46
N SER A 725 -10.05 20.81 -13.40
CA SER A 725 -9.04 20.93 -14.46
C SER A 725 -9.62 20.53 -15.82
N THR A 726 -8.91 20.85 -16.91
CA THR A 726 -9.23 20.40 -18.27
C THR A 726 -8.05 19.56 -18.81
N PRO A 727 -8.30 18.41 -19.47
CA PRO A 727 -7.23 17.62 -20.10
C PRO A 727 -6.38 18.42 -21.08
N VAL A 728 -5.09 18.09 -21.19
CA VAL A 728 -4.17 18.75 -22.13
C VAL A 728 -4.06 17.91 -23.41
N ILE A 729 -4.43 18.53 -24.54
CA ILE A 729 -3.99 18.16 -25.88
C ILE A 729 -2.71 18.98 -26.16
N PRO A 730 -1.53 18.34 -26.33
CA PRO A 730 -0.30 19.05 -26.63
C PRO A 730 -0.29 19.65 -28.06
N ASP A 731 0.33 20.81 -28.22
CA ASP A 731 0.63 21.40 -29.53
C ASP A 731 1.74 20.60 -30.23
N VAL A 732 1.33 19.75 -31.18
CA VAL A 732 2.19 18.88 -31.98
C VAL A 732 1.92 19.15 -33.46
N PRO A 733 2.95 19.36 -34.31
CA PRO A 733 2.75 19.55 -35.74
C PRO A 733 1.88 18.44 -36.35
N GLY A 734 0.87 18.82 -37.15
CA GLY A 734 -0.05 17.89 -37.79
C GLY A 734 -1.20 17.37 -36.92
N VAL A 735 -1.38 17.85 -35.68
CA VAL A 735 -2.45 17.42 -34.76
C VAL A 735 -3.85 17.48 -35.39
N ASP A 736 -4.16 18.51 -36.18
CA ASP A 736 -5.46 18.68 -36.84
C ASP A 736 -5.68 17.77 -38.08
N THR A 737 -4.70 16.96 -38.47
CA THR A 737 -4.76 16.14 -39.70
C THR A 737 -5.36 14.73 -39.49
N VAL A 738 -5.73 14.40 -38.25
CA VAL A 738 -6.30 13.12 -37.83
C VAL A 738 -7.28 13.37 -36.67
N PRO A 739 -8.36 12.59 -36.48
CA PRO A 739 -9.24 12.74 -35.32
C PRO A 739 -8.48 12.63 -33.98
N VAL A 740 -8.62 13.64 -33.13
CA VAL A 740 -7.97 13.76 -31.82
C VAL A 740 -9.01 13.82 -30.72
N PHE A 741 -8.76 13.08 -29.64
CA PHE A 741 -9.58 13.04 -28.43
C PHE A 741 -8.68 13.11 -27.18
N ASN A 742 -9.27 13.39 -26.01
CA ASN A 742 -8.61 13.20 -24.72
C ASN A 742 -9.18 12.00 -23.93
N ALA A 743 -8.43 11.55 -22.91
CA ALA A 743 -8.74 10.37 -22.10
C ALA A 743 -10.05 10.41 -21.27
N LEU A 744 -10.82 11.50 -21.31
CA LEU A 744 -12.18 11.58 -20.77
C LEU A 744 -13.25 11.49 -21.86
N GLU A 745 -13.06 12.18 -23.00
CA GLU A 745 -14.01 12.18 -24.13
C GLU A 745 -14.27 10.79 -24.71
N ILE A 746 -13.25 9.93 -24.72
CA ILE A 746 -13.36 8.54 -25.18
C ILE A 746 -14.38 7.70 -24.37
N LEU A 747 -14.72 8.11 -23.15
CA LEU A 747 -15.66 7.39 -22.27
C LEU A 747 -17.13 7.72 -22.59
N ASP A 748 -17.35 8.81 -23.32
CA ASP A 748 -18.67 9.28 -23.71
C ASP A 748 -18.99 8.88 -25.16
N ASN A 749 -17.97 8.85 -26.04
CA ASN A 749 -18.13 8.63 -27.48
C ASN A 749 -17.10 7.65 -28.10
N PRO A 750 -16.90 6.43 -27.56
CA PRO A 750 -15.88 5.48 -28.06
C PRO A 750 -16.08 5.06 -29.54
N ALA A 751 -17.31 5.21 -30.06
CA ALA A 751 -17.66 4.93 -31.45
C ALA A 751 -17.18 5.99 -32.45
N GLN A 752 -16.82 7.20 -32.01
CA GLN A 752 -16.29 8.25 -32.90
C GLN A 752 -14.82 8.03 -33.29
N LEU A 753 -14.09 7.24 -32.51
CA LEU A 753 -12.72 6.84 -32.85
C LEU A 753 -12.75 5.81 -33.98
N GLY A 754 -11.74 5.83 -34.85
CA GLY A 754 -11.52 4.80 -35.87
C GLY A 754 -11.14 3.43 -35.29
N ARG A 755 -10.50 2.57 -36.09
CA ARG A 755 -10.18 1.19 -35.69
C ARG A 755 -8.83 1.09 -34.99
N ARG A 756 -7.84 1.81 -35.50
CA ARG A 756 -6.45 1.90 -35.03
C ARG A 756 -6.24 3.20 -34.27
N VAL A 757 -5.88 3.11 -32.99
CA VAL A 757 -5.82 4.26 -32.08
C VAL A 757 -4.46 4.37 -31.41
N LEU A 758 -3.86 5.57 -31.50
CA LEU A 758 -2.63 5.92 -30.79
C LEU A 758 -2.97 6.61 -29.46
N VAL A 759 -2.75 5.93 -28.33
CA VAL A 759 -2.85 6.54 -27.00
C VAL A 759 -1.49 7.12 -26.62
N VAL A 760 -1.45 8.40 -26.27
CA VAL A 760 -0.23 9.14 -25.93
C VAL A 760 -0.27 9.53 -24.46
N GLY A 761 0.54 8.87 -23.62
CA GLY A 761 0.73 9.31 -22.22
C GLY A 761 1.66 10.50 -22.09
N GLY A 762 2.62 10.64 -23.02
CA GLY A 762 3.72 11.60 -22.91
C GLY A 762 4.54 11.35 -21.64
N LEU A 763 4.72 12.40 -20.83
CA LEU A 763 5.30 12.29 -19.49
C LEU A 763 4.38 11.65 -18.43
N MET A 764 3.05 11.64 -18.61
CA MET A 764 2.16 11.03 -17.61
C MET A 764 2.08 9.51 -17.79
N ASP A 765 2.23 8.81 -16.66
CA ASP A 765 2.45 7.36 -16.56
C ASP A 765 1.60 6.69 -15.46
N GLY A 766 0.67 7.44 -14.86
CA GLY A 766 -0.30 6.92 -13.90
C GLY A 766 -1.48 6.18 -14.56
N GLN A 767 -2.61 6.10 -13.85
CA GLN A 767 -3.80 5.39 -14.31
C GLN A 767 -4.42 5.88 -15.65
N PRO A 768 -4.50 7.19 -15.98
CA PRO A 768 -5.23 7.64 -17.17
C PRO A 768 -4.77 7.04 -18.51
N PRO A 769 -3.48 7.07 -18.91
CA PRO A 769 -3.04 6.52 -20.20
C PRO A 769 -3.26 5.01 -20.32
N VAL A 770 -2.94 4.26 -19.26
CA VAL A 770 -3.06 2.80 -19.28
C VAL A 770 -4.51 2.32 -19.25
N LEU A 771 -5.39 3.00 -18.52
CA LEU A 771 -6.82 2.66 -18.49
C LEU A 771 -7.55 3.16 -19.74
N ALA A 772 -7.13 4.27 -20.35
CA ALA A 772 -7.61 4.68 -21.67
C ALA A 772 -7.28 3.62 -22.73
N ALA A 773 -6.03 3.16 -22.76
CA ALA A 773 -5.59 2.11 -23.69
C ALA A 773 -6.31 0.76 -23.47
N LEU A 774 -6.45 0.34 -22.21
CA LEU A 774 -7.18 -0.89 -21.86
C LEU A 774 -8.66 -0.81 -22.23
N TYR A 775 -9.34 0.28 -21.87
CA TYR A 775 -10.75 0.50 -22.19
C TYR A 775 -11.00 0.45 -23.71
N LEU A 776 -10.16 1.12 -24.51
CA LEU A 776 -10.29 1.12 -25.97
C LEU A 776 -10.04 -0.26 -26.58
N ALA A 777 -9.07 -1.02 -26.07
CA ALA A 777 -8.86 -2.41 -26.50
C ALA A 777 -10.02 -3.34 -26.08
N GLU A 778 -10.66 -3.08 -24.94
CA GLU A 778 -11.92 -3.73 -24.54
C GLU A 778 -13.13 -3.32 -25.41
N GLN A 779 -13.10 -2.13 -26.02
CA GLN A 779 -14.03 -1.73 -27.10
C GLN A 779 -13.62 -2.27 -28.49
N GLY A 780 -12.67 -3.22 -28.57
CA GLY A 780 -12.26 -3.87 -29.83
C GLY A 780 -11.41 -3.00 -30.76
N LYS A 781 -10.79 -1.92 -30.26
CA LYS A 781 -9.83 -1.10 -31.02
C LYS A 781 -8.46 -1.77 -31.05
N GLU A 782 -7.73 -1.59 -32.15
CA GLU A 782 -6.28 -1.86 -32.19
C GLU A 782 -5.56 -0.67 -31.56
N VAL A 783 -4.90 -0.88 -30.42
CA VAL A 783 -4.32 0.21 -29.62
C VAL A 783 -2.80 0.12 -29.58
N THR A 784 -2.14 1.23 -29.88
CA THR A 784 -0.72 1.47 -29.55
C THR A 784 -0.64 2.51 -28.43
N LEU A 785 0.09 2.20 -27.36
CA LEU A 785 0.30 3.07 -26.21
C LEU A 785 1.75 3.59 -26.17
N LEU A 786 1.92 4.88 -26.46
CA LEU A 786 3.18 5.62 -26.34
C LEU A 786 3.39 6.16 -24.91
N SER A 787 4.64 6.09 -24.45
CA SER A 787 5.12 6.74 -23.24
C SER A 787 6.56 7.20 -23.44
N GLU A 788 6.88 8.41 -22.98
CA GLU A 788 8.27 8.89 -22.98
C GLU A 788 9.12 8.18 -21.90
N ASN A 789 8.46 7.60 -20.90
CA ASN A 789 9.09 7.00 -19.74
C ASN A 789 9.73 5.63 -20.05
N VAL A 790 10.61 5.17 -19.15
CA VAL A 790 11.43 3.94 -19.33
C VAL A 790 10.57 2.67 -19.36
N GLY A 791 9.35 2.74 -18.81
CA GLY A 791 8.35 1.69 -18.91
C GLY A 791 6.93 2.26 -18.95
N ILE A 792 5.96 1.41 -19.26
CA ILE A 792 4.55 1.75 -19.19
C ILE A 792 4.06 1.65 -17.73
N GLY A 793 3.25 2.62 -17.31
CA GLY A 793 2.60 2.57 -15.99
C GLY A 793 3.51 2.84 -14.79
N GLN A 794 4.62 3.57 -14.94
CA GLN A 794 5.61 3.77 -13.86
C GLN A 794 5.06 4.57 -12.65
N GLY A 795 4.08 5.45 -12.87
CA GLY A 795 3.41 6.26 -11.83
C GLY A 795 2.20 5.57 -11.18
N LEU A 796 1.95 4.30 -11.52
CA LEU A 796 0.95 3.46 -10.86
C LEU A 796 1.36 3.08 -9.43
N GLU A 797 0.41 2.52 -8.70
CA GLU A 797 0.73 1.78 -7.48
C GLU A 797 1.34 0.41 -7.89
N TRP A 798 2.43 -0.01 -7.26
CA TRP A 798 3.19 -1.20 -7.69
C TRP A 798 2.37 -2.50 -7.63
N SER A 799 1.39 -2.56 -6.72
CA SER A 799 0.45 -3.66 -6.57
C SER A 799 -0.73 -3.62 -7.56
N ILE A 800 -0.79 -2.64 -8.47
CA ILE A 800 -1.74 -2.62 -9.60
C ILE A 800 -1.02 -2.64 -10.96
N GLN A 801 0.24 -2.22 -11.03
CA GLN A 801 1.01 -2.14 -12.28
C GLN A 801 1.09 -3.50 -13.02
N HIS A 802 1.30 -4.60 -12.31
CA HIS A 802 1.38 -5.94 -12.90
C HIS A 802 0.04 -6.40 -13.50
N PHE A 803 -1.09 -6.17 -12.83
CA PHE A 803 -2.42 -6.46 -13.39
C PHE A 803 -2.74 -5.62 -14.63
N VAL A 804 -2.39 -4.34 -14.62
CA VAL A 804 -2.53 -3.44 -15.77
C VAL A 804 -1.73 -3.97 -16.96
N LEU A 805 -0.43 -4.25 -16.77
CA LEU A 805 0.44 -4.72 -17.85
C LEU A 805 0.00 -6.09 -18.38
N LYS A 806 -0.41 -7.01 -17.51
CA LYS A 806 -1.00 -8.29 -17.90
C LYS A 806 -2.21 -8.11 -18.81
N ARG A 807 -3.21 -7.33 -18.40
CA ARG A 807 -4.41 -7.09 -19.23
C ARG A 807 -4.12 -6.37 -20.54
N LEU A 808 -3.21 -5.40 -20.55
CA LEU A 808 -2.80 -4.73 -21.79
C LEU A 808 -2.20 -5.73 -22.78
N LEU A 809 -1.36 -6.66 -22.32
CA LEU A 809 -0.77 -7.72 -23.15
C LEU A 809 -1.81 -8.78 -23.59
N GLU A 810 -2.70 -9.21 -22.69
CA GLU A 810 -3.83 -10.12 -23.01
C GLU A 810 -4.79 -9.52 -24.05
N LYS A 811 -4.92 -8.18 -24.10
CA LYS A 811 -5.69 -7.44 -25.10
C LYS A 811 -4.86 -7.04 -26.33
N ASN A 812 -3.61 -7.53 -26.45
CA ASN A 812 -2.69 -7.26 -27.56
C ASN A 812 -2.38 -5.75 -27.79
N VAL A 813 -2.44 -4.93 -26.73
CA VAL A 813 -2.07 -3.51 -26.82
C VAL A 813 -0.57 -3.38 -27.07
N ARG A 814 -0.19 -2.72 -28.16
CA ARG A 814 1.22 -2.48 -28.49
C ARG A 814 1.81 -1.45 -27.52
N LEU A 815 2.73 -1.89 -26.68
CA LEU A 815 3.40 -1.03 -25.70
C LEU A 815 4.68 -0.42 -26.29
N MET A 816 4.77 0.92 -26.29
CA MET A 816 5.92 1.67 -26.82
C MET A 816 6.45 2.68 -25.78
N PRO A 817 7.23 2.22 -24.78
CA PRO A 817 7.98 3.09 -23.88
C PRO A 817 9.15 3.78 -24.61
N LEU A 818 9.81 4.73 -23.92
CA LEU A 818 10.93 5.52 -24.45
C LEU A 818 10.66 6.20 -25.79
N THR A 819 9.39 6.49 -26.09
CA THR A 819 8.97 6.98 -27.41
C THR A 819 8.04 8.18 -27.29
N GLU A 820 8.45 9.26 -27.95
CA GLU A 820 7.80 10.57 -28.02
C GLU A 820 7.08 10.72 -29.37
N LEU A 821 5.89 11.32 -29.38
CA LEU A 821 5.20 11.75 -30.60
C LEU A 821 5.70 13.15 -30.98
N ILE A 822 6.31 13.31 -32.16
CA ILE A 822 6.87 14.61 -32.61
C ILE A 822 6.15 15.22 -33.82
N GLU A 823 5.37 14.43 -34.55
CA GLU A 823 4.48 14.89 -35.62
C GLU A 823 3.28 13.93 -35.68
N ALA A 824 2.08 14.50 -35.65
CA ALA A 824 0.81 13.77 -35.67
C ALA A 824 0.24 13.69 -37.09
N GLY A 825 -0.61 12.69 -37.33
CA GLY A 825 -1.26 12.44 -38.60
C GLY A 825 -1.56 10.95 -38.79
N ARG A 826 -2.04 10.56 -39.98
CA ARG A 826 -2.35 9.15 -40.29
C ARG A 826 -1.14 8.22 -40.20
N VAL A 827 0.06 8.71 -40.48
CA VAL A 827 1.33 8.03 -40.17
C VAL A 827 2.11 8.98 -39.25
N PRO A 828 2.13 8.74 -37.93
CA PRO A 828 2.77 9.64 -36.98
C PRO A 828 4.29 9.51 -37.05
N ARG A 829 5.02 10.59 -36.77
CA ARG A 829 6.48 10.53 -36.62
C ARG A 829 6.84 10.48 -35.15
N LEU A 830 7.65 9.49 -34.81
CA LEU A 830 8.00 9.09 -33.46
C LEU A 830 9.49 9.33 -33.23
N ARG A 831 9.87 9.69 -32.01
CA ARG A 831 11.27 9.90 -31.60
C ARG A 831 11.61 9.05 -30.40
N ASN A 832 12.72 8.29 -30.48
CA ASN A 832 13.24 7.62 -29.29
C ASN A 832 13.83 8.64 -28.31
N VAL A 833 13.40 8.58 -27.05
CA VAL A 833 13.73 9.56 -26.02
C VAL A 833 15.23 9.63 -25.71
N PHE A 834 15.98 8.52 -25.85
CA PHE A 834 17.42 8.50 -25.60
C PHE A 834 18.26 8.70 -26.86
N THR A 835 18.06 7.90 -27.92
CA THR A 835 18.90 7.97 -29.12
C THR A 835 18.60 9.18 -29.99
N LYS A 836 17.44 9.81 -29.79
CA LYS A 836 16.86 10.88 -30.63
C LYS A 836 16.65 10.48 -32.10
N GLN A 837 16.79 9.20 -32.44
CA GLN A 837 16.41 8.65 -33.73
C GLN A 837 14.91 8.87 -33.96
N VAL A 838 14.57 9.32 -35.16
CA VAL A 838 13.19 9.47 -35.62
C VAL A 838 12.83 8.26 -36.49
N SER A 839 11.59 7.78 -36.34
CA SER A 839 10.97 6.79 -37.22
C SER A 839 9.53 7.19 -37.55
N GLU A 840 8.96 6.59 -38.58
CA GLU A 840 7.52 6.57 -38.76
C GLU A 840 6.90 5.52 -37.81
N GLY A 841 5.64 5.74 -37.43
CA GLY A 841 4.80 4.76 -36.75
C GLY A 841 3.96 3.94 -37.73
N GLU A 842 3.04 3.14 -37.21
CA GLU A 842 2.01 2.48 -38.02
C GLU A 842 0.90 3.45 -38.43
N GLU A 843 0.13 3.08 -39.46
CA GLU A 843 -1.01 3.88 -39.89
C GLU A 843 -2.13 3.84 -38.85
N ILE A 844 -2.63 5.01 -38.43
CA ILE A 844 -3.66 5.18 -37.41
C ILE A 844 -4.87 5.96 -37.92
N ASP A 845 -6.00 5.74 -37.27
CA ASP A 845 -7.28 6.37 -37.59
C ASP A 845 -7.67 7.45 -36.56
N SER A 846 -7.08 7.45 -35.35
CA SER A 846 -7.33 8.44 -34.29
C SER A 846 -6.18 8.52 -33.29
N ILE A 847 -6.02 9.67 -32.63
CA ILE A 847 -5.10 9.90 -31.51
C ILE A 847 -5.89 10.20 -30.23
N VAL A 848 -5.41 9.69 -29.09
CA VAL A 848 -5.97 9.95 -27.76
C VAL A 848 -4.87 10.48 -26.85
N PHE A 849 -4.95 11.76 -26.46
CA PHE A 849 -4.02 12.35 -25.51
C PHE A 849 -4.44 12.08 -24.07
N ALA A 850 -3.49 11.54 -23.31
CA ALA A 850 -3.56 11.26 -21.89
C ALA A 850 -2.39 11.96 -21.15
N CYS A 851 -2.01 13.15 -21.61
CA CYS A 851 -0.79 13.89 -21.22
C CYS A 851 -0.95 14.78 -19.97
N GLY A 852 -2.03 14.61 -19.22
CA GLY A 852 -2.30 15.34 -17.98
C GLY A 852 -3.47 16.31 -18.11
N SER A 853 -3.50 17.34 -17.26
CA SER A 853 -4.54 18.37 -17.25
C SER A 853 -3.96 19.71 -16.78
N ALA A 854 -4.57 20.81 -17.22
CA ALA A 854 -4.28 22.16 -16.75
C ALA A 854 -5.35 22.60 -15.72
N PRO A 855 -4.98 23.31 -14.64
CA PRO A 855 -5.96 23.85 -13.69
C PRO A 855 -6.86 24.88 -14.39
N ARG A 856 -8.16 24.87 -14.10
CA ARG A 856 -9.05 25.93 -14.60
C ARG A 856 -8.83 27.21 -13.81
N SER A 857 -8.66 28.31 -14.53
CA SER A 857 -8.65 29.64 -13.95
C SER A 857 -10.06 30.07 -13.53
N PHE A 858 -10.11 31.04 -12.63
CA PHE A 858 -11.31 31.79 -12.26
C PHE A 858 -10.87 33.24 -12.11
N PRO A 859 -11.64 34.26 -12.56
CA PRO A 859 -11.27 35.65 -12.40
C PRO A 859 -11.02 36.04 -10.94
N GLN A 860 -10.35 37.16 -10.72
CA GLN A 860 -10.19 37.68 -9.36
C GLN A 860 -11.54 38.19 -8.83
N ILE A 861 -11.84 37.84 -7.58
CA ILE A 861 -13.01 38.27 -6.81
C ILE A 861 -12.54 38.72 -5.43
N GLU A 862 -13.32 39.58 -4.78
CA GLU A 862 -13.04 40.10 -3.45
C GLU A 862 -13.50 39.12 -2.34
N GLY A 863 -13.07 39.37 -1.09
CA GLY A 863 -13.46 38.60 0.09
C GLY A 863 -12.55 37.43 0.44
N GLU A 864 -13.03 36.51 1.28
CA GLU A 864 -12.29 35.34 1.74
C GLU A 864 -12.38 34.21 0.68
N VAL A 865 -11.34 34.06 -0.14
CA VAL A 865 -11.36 33.17 -1.32
C VAL A 865 -10.33 32.05 -1.22
N TYR A 866 -10.78 30.82 -1.48
CA TYR A 866 -9.97 29.60 -1.45
C TYR A 866 -9.99 28.88 -2.81
N ARG A 867 -8.90 28.19 -3.14
CA ARG A 867 -8.79 27.29 -4.32
C ARG A 867 -8.38 25.90 -3.82
N ILE A 868 -9.09 24.85 -4.24
CA ILE A 868 -8.86 23.47 -3.78
C ILE A 868 -8.84 22.46 -4.93
N GLY A 869 -8.21 21.31 -4.68
CA GLY A 869 -8.15 20.20 -5.66
C GLY A 869 -7.48 20.61 -6.97
N ASP A 870 -8.07 20.19 -8.08
CA ASP A 870 -7.40 20.27 -9.39
C ASP A 870 -7.38 21.68 -10.02
N CYS A 871 -8.18 22.63 -9.51
CA CYS A 871 -8.07 24.04 -9.90
C CYS A 871 -6.97 24.83 -9.16
N LEU A 872 -6.45 24.26 -8.07
CA LEU A 872 -5.23 24.74 -7.42
C LEU A 872 -4.00 24.11 -8.09
N ALA A 873 -4.01 22.78 -8.24
CA ALA A 873 -3.03 22.02 -9.00
C ALA A 873 -3.61 20.63 -9.35
N PRO A 874 -3.66 20.21 -10.62
CA PRO A 874 -4.18 18.90 -11.03
C PRO A 874 -3.36 17.75 -10.42
N ARG A 875 -4.01 16.90 -9.62
CA ARG A 875 -3.38 15.86 -8.79
C ARG A 875 -4.26 14.60 -8.78
N ARG A 876 -4.00 13.67 -7.85
CA ARG A 876 -4.85 12.48 -7.64
C ARG A 876 -6.08 12.80 -6.79
N LEU A 877 -7.13 11.98 -6.91
CA LEU A 877 -8.38 12.06 -6.15
C LEU A 877 -8.19 12.20 -4.62
N LEU A 878 -7.17 11.55 -4.04
CA LEU A 878 -6.81 11.70 -2.63
C LEU A 878 -6.52 13.16 -2.23
N HIS A 879 -5.90 13.94 -3.12
CA HIS A 879 -5.59 15.36 -2.88
C HIS A 879 -6.83 16.23 -3.01
N ALA A 880 -7.70 15.94 -3.98
CA ALA A 880 -8.97 16.66 -4.15
C ALA A 880 -9.83 16.56 -2.89
N THR A 881 -10.04 15.35 -2.36
CA THR A 881 -10.82 15.14 -1.13
C THR A 881 -10.10 15.62 0.12
N LEU A 882 -8.78 15.48 0.22
CA LEU A 882 -8.01 15.98 1.37
C LEU A 882 -7.97 17.51 1.41
N ASP A 883 -7.84 18.20 0.28
CA ASP A 883 -7.90 19.66 0.22
C ASP A 883 -9.32 20.16 0.55
N GLY A 884 -10.36 19.48 0.06
CA GLY A 884 -11.75 19.74 0.42
C GLY A 884 -12.01 19.62 1.93
N ALA A 885 -11.58 18.50 2.53
CA ALA A 885 -11.74 18.31 3.97
C ALA A 885 -10.91 19.29 4.81
N ARG A 886 -9.70 19.65 4.35
CA ARG A 886 -8.85 20.65 5.00
C ARG A 886 -9.49 22.04 4.98
N ILE A 887 -10.06 22.48 3.86
CA ILE A 887 -10.74 23.79 3.85
C ILE A 887 -12.01 23.76 4.69
N GLY A 888 -12.77 22.66 4.64
CA GLY A 888 -13.94 22.48 5.50
C GLY A 888 -13.60 22.59 6.98
N VAL A 889 -12.54 21.93 7.47
CA VAL A 889 -12.09 22.02 8.88
C VAL A 889 -11.54 23.41 9.24
N ARG A 890 -11.03 24.17 8.26
CA ARG A 890 -10.45 25.51 8.46
C ARG A 890 -11.49 26.63 8.55
N LEU A 891 -12.62 26.49 7.85
CA LEU A 891 -13.71 27.49 7.80
C LEU A 891 -14.35 27.71 9.18
#